data_AF-A0A2S8FS16-F1
#
_entry.id   AF-A0A2S8FS16-F1
#
_cell.length_a   1.000
_cell.length_b   1.000
_cell.length_c   1.000
_cell.angle_alpha   90.00
_cell.angle_beta   90.00
_cell.angle_gamma   90.00
#
_symmetry.space_group_name_H-M   'P 1'
#
loop_
_entity.id
_entity.type
_entity.pdbx_description
1 polymer ?
#
loop_
_entity_poly.entity_id
_entity_poly.type
_entity_poly.pdbx_seq_one_letter_code
_entity_poly.pdbx_strand_id
1 'polypeptide(L)'
;MISCRLWIVLGLVSVGLGSNSVDAADRLEVVRYVDLWKDSPARIPDAAGVTYVPERGRLLITDSEISEYAGAKDPKSGQTVFQGHNLFEVSLDASHVTRRWLITPPGAKETEPVGVAWDVKRKLLFVSNDDTKQLYVYDDLSSRKLDQPTASISTNIEGAYSDPEGTAVDPISGDILVVSGTKEEKVLRFRWDEAAKKLSFVSQFSVAEHVHDPEGIAVQPESGHIFLVSDQSIGEFTGEGKFVHSYLLSEIAGWSPNYRLPGGGTFAPSSDPNDARDALSLYVTCRGIDNGQFPSMNSLDGGLVELRLIREHGDEGTLRVPAEYATIQAAIDAANDGDTILVEPGTFHGSIDFGQKLVHLVSRQYLAGDQSFIAKTILDGQGGDFLIQVPRIESQPEATRLIQGFTLQNADDGITSTGRFDLLHCRVTNTTDGIDYEGGGGTVRYCLFDHNRDDAIDLDGNTAALIELNQLSDNQDDGIEIRLEPYDKPELLETVIRNNRIANCGEDGIQLIGYDVPTTRKLVIEKNVIVGCRMAGIGMMSGHNTREDYEAAPLPEPIIIRQNTMVDNEIHVSGGQQTLIMNNVFVGARQIAIKAQADSLVVSHNLFWQNKDDVSDTIAPVKSLHVDPELNAKTMQPTGESPVRDAGSLKVSWAEDSVFGLPRQEIYGAAPDLGALELPEWQQKTWEAVP
;
A
#
# COMPACT_ATOMS: atom_id res chain seq x y z
N MET A 1 2.06 -12.73 -66.67
CA MET A 1 2.86 -13.97 -66.59
C MET A 1 4.24 -13.56 -66.09
N ILE A 2 4.53 -13.73 -64.79
CA ILE A 2 5.37 -14.83 -64.23
C ILE A 2 6.82 -14.67 -64.75
N SER A 3 7.91 -14.56 -63.97
CA SER A 3 8.20 -14.79 -62.55
C SER A 3 9.69 -14.46 -62.27
N CYS A 4 10.02 -14.36 -60.97
CA CYS A 4 11.34 -14.59 -60.33
C CYS A 4 12.39 -13.48 -60.34
N ARG A 5 12.70 -12.94 -59.15
CA ARG A 5 13.93 -13.28 -58.40
C ARG A 5 13.94 -12.71 -56.96
N LEU A 6 13.97 -13.65 -56.01
CA LEU A 6 14.81 -13.75 -54.81
C LEU A 6 15.20 -12.44 -54.08
N TRP A 7 14.61 -12.24 -52.89
CA TRP A 7 15.13 -11.30 -51.88
C TRP A 7 15.93 -12.06 -50.82
N ILE A 8 17.17 -11.64 -50.62
CA ILE A 8 18.04 -12.03 -49.50
C ILE A 8 17.69 -11.08 -48.34
N VAL A 9 17.19 -11.64 -47.24
CA VAL A 9 17.01 -10.92 -45.97
C VAL A 9 18.34 -10.99 -45.21
N LEU A 10 19.00 -9.84 -45.07
CA LEU A 10 20.08 -9.66 -44.10
C LEU A 10 19.45 -9.35 -42.74
N GLY A 11 19.65 -10.25 -41.78
CA GLY A 11 19.26 -10.03 -40.39
C GLY A 11 20.08 -8.91 -39.77
N LEU A 12 19.37 -7.93 -39.20
CA LEU A 12 19.91 -7.01 -38.21
C LEU A 12 19.60 -7.58 -36.84
N VAL A 13 20.67 -7.95 -36.14
CA VAL A 13 20.67 -8.31 -34.72
C VAL A 13 20.30 -7.04 -33.95
N SER A 14 19.09 -7.01 -33.39
CA SER A 14 18.74 -6.06 -32.34
C SER A 14 19.47 -6.48 -31.07
N VAL A 15 20.53 -5.74 -30.73
CA VAL A 15 21.12 -5.78 -29.40
C VAL A 15 20.07 -5.19 -28.47
N GLY A 16 19.47 -6.04 -27.64
CA GLY A 16 18.52 -5.63 -26.61
C GLY A 16 19.20 -4.73 -25.60
N LEU A 17 18.92 -3.43 -25.70
CA LEU A 17 19.00 -2.52 -24.57
C LEU A 17 17.65 -2.62 -23.87
N GLY A 18 17.65 -3.07 -22.62
CA GLY A 18 16.46 -3.13 -21.79
C GLY A 18 15.83 -1.74 -21.69
N SER A 19 14.67 -1.56 -22.31
CA SER A 19 13.71 -0.56 -21.93
C SER A 19 12.70 -1.27 -21.04
N ASN A 20 12.67 -0.91 -19.76
CA ASN A 20 11.48 -1.12 -18.95
C ASN A 20 10.41 -0.18 -19.52
N SER A 21 9.68 -0.61 -20.56
CA SER A 21 8.42 0.02 -20.92
C SER A 21 7.45 -0.39 -19.82
N VAL A 22 7.26 0.51 -18.85
CA VAL A 22 6.09 0.42 -18.00
C VAL A 22 4.92 0.79 -18.90
N ASP A 23 4.17 -0.21 -19.35
CA ASP A 23 2.97 0.03 -20.14
C ASP A 23 2.01 0.97 -19.37
N ALA A 24 1.34 1.84 -20.12
CA ALA A 24 0.35 2.78 -19.59
C ALA A 24 -0.73 2.02 -18.81
N ALA A 25 -1.40 2.69 -17.86
CA ALA A 25 -2.60 2.10 -17.29
C ALA A 25 -3.69 2.03 -18.38
N ASP A 26 -4.54 1.01 -18.33
CA ASP A 26 -5.63 0.84 -19.29
C ASP A 26 -6.83 1.71 -18.93
N ARG A 27 -7.06 1.94 -17.63
CA ARG A 27 -8.06 2.90 -17.14
C ARG A 27 -7.77 3.43 -15.74
N LEU A 28 -8.51 4.48 -15.37
CA LEU A 28 -8.55 5.01 -14.02
C LEU A 28 -9.90 4.69 -13.37
N GLU A 29 -9.88 4.45 -12.07
CA GLU A 29 -11.08 4.25 -11.24
C GLU A 29 -11.05 5.17 -10.01
N VAL A 30 -12.20 5.76 -9.67
CA VAL A 30 -12.33 6.52 -8.41
C VAL A 30 -12.34 5.55 -7.23
N VAL A 31 -11.32 5.65 -6.38
CA VAL A 31 -11.27 4.97 -5.07
C VAL A 31 -12.11 5.74 -4.06
N ARG A 32 -11.90 7.05 -3.99
CA ARG A 32 -12.54 7.93 -3.01
C ARG A 32 -12.71 9.33 -3.56
N TYR A 33 -13.76 10.00 -3.11
CA TYR A 33 -13.89 11.45 -3.16
C TYR A 33 -14.13 12.00 -1.75
N VAL A 34 -13.48 13.11 -1.43
CA VAL A 34 -13.69 13.86 -0.18
C VAL A 34 -14.06 15.29 -0.53
N ASP A 35 -15.21 15.75 -0.05
CA ASP A 35 -15.55 17.17 -0.03
C ASP A 35 -14.72 17.82 1.09
N LEU A 36 -13.67 18.54 0.71
CA LEU A 36 -12.71 19.11 1.64
C LEU A 36 -13.30 20.25 2.48
N TRP A 37 -14.44 20.81 2.08
CA TRP A 37 -15.14 21.81 2.85
C TRP A 37 -16.11 21.19 3.87
N LYS A 38 -16.89 20.21 3.45
CA LYS A 38 -17.97 19.61 4.25
C LYS A 38 -17.50 18.46 5.13
N ASP A 39 -16.66 17.60 4.58
CA ASP A 39 -16.34 16.29 5.17
C ASP A 39 -14.92 16.26 5.78
N SER A 40 -14.04 17.18 5.38
CA SER A 40 -12.70 17.30 5.97
C SER A 40 -12.62 18.38 7.06
N PRO A 41 -11.91 18.14 8.18
CA PRO A 41 -11.61 19.19 9.15
C PRO A 41 -10.62 20.25 8.63
N ALA A 42 -10.08 20.08 7.41
CA ALA A 42 -9.28 21.10 6.75
C ALA A 42 -10.12 22.31 6.36
N ARG A 43 -11.39 22.07 5.95
CA ARG A 43 -12.32 23.08 5.44
C ARG A 43 -11.70 23.92 4.33
N ILE A 44 -11.29 23.24 3.27
CA ILE A 44 -10.66 23.87 2.10
C ILE A 44 -11.78 24.20 1.10
N PRO A 45 -12.12 25.48 0.91
CA PRO A 45 -13.19 25.89 0.01
C PRO A 45 -12.75 25.74 -1.46
N ASP A 46 -11.48 25.95 -1.77
CA ASP A 46 -10.99 25.96 -3.14
C ASP A 46 -9.61 25.31 -3.32
N ALA A 47 -9.61 23.98 -3.37
CA ALA A 47 -8.38 23.21 -3.47
C ALA A 47 -7.79 23.27 -4.89
N ALA A 48 -6.50 23.63 -4.99
CA ALA A 48 -5.83 23.74 -6.29
C ALA A 48 -4.54 22.95 -6.42
N GLY A 49 -3.84 22.65 -5.33
CA GLY A 49 -2.57 21.92 -5.39
C GLY A 49 -2.54 20.81 -4.35
N VAL A 50 -1.87 19.71 -4.67
CA VAL A 50 -1.63 18.62 -3.74
C VAL A 50 -0.26 18.00 -3.97
N THR A 51 0.45 17.66 -2.88
CA THR A 51 1.67 16.86 -2.92
C THR A 51 1.73 15.88 -1.75
N TYR A 52 2.39 14.75 -1.94
CA TYR A 52 2.64 13.79 -0.87
C TYR A 52 3.96 14.08 -0.13
N VAL A 53 3.97 13.90 1.19
CA VAL A 53 5.15 13.99 2.07
C VAL A 53 5.42 12.60 2.64
N PRO A 54 6.25 11.76 1.98
CA PRO A 54 6.40 10.35 2.30
C PRO A 54 6.86 10.09 3.73
N GLU A 55 7.81 10.87 4.24
CA GLU A 55 8.33 10.71 5.60
C GLU A 55 7.32 11.05 6.71
N ARG A 56 6.17 11.64 6.34
CA ARG A 56 5.06 11.95 7.26
C ARG A 56 3.79 11.19 6.94
N GLY A 57 3.64 10.63 5.74
CA GLY A 57 2.46 9.87 5.35
C GLY A 57 1.24 10.79 5.26
N ARG A 58 1.47 12.00 4.73
CA ARG A 58 0.50 13.09 4.69
C ARG A 58 0.50 13.76 3.34
N LEU A 59 -0.65 14.25 2.94
CA LEU A 59 -0.80 15.16 1.81
C LEU A 59 -0.65 16.60 2.30
N LEU A 60 -0.03 17.44 1.49
CA LEU A 60 -0.13 18.89 1.60
C LEU A 60 -1.09 19.37 0.52
N ILE A 61 -2.12 20.12 0.90
CA ILE A 61 -3.13 20.66 -0.03
C ILE A 61 -3.13 22.19 0.07
N THR A 62 -3.08 22.88 -1.07
CA THR A 62 -3.21 24.33 -1.17
C THR A 62 -4.64 24.76 -1.45
N ASP A 63 -5.01 25.89 -0.85
CA ASP A 63 -6.24 26.66 -1.07
C ASP A 63 -5.86 27.94 -1.81
N SER A 64 -6.24 28.09 -3.07
CA SER A 64 -5.72 29.19 -3.90
C SER A 64 -6.51 30.48 -3.75
N GLU A 65 -7.84 30.45 -3.75
CA GLU A 65 -8.70 31.64 -3.89
C GLU A 65 -8.95 32.45 -2.60
N ILE A 66 -7.92 32.66 -1.77
CA ILE A 66 -8.08 33.36 -0.49
C ILE A 66 -8.36 34.87 -0.66
N SER A 67 -7.80 35.47 -1.71
CA SER A 67 -7.89 36.89 -2.05
C SER A 67 -9.35 37.36 -2.17
N GLU A 68 -10.24 36.47 -2.59
CA GLU A 68 -11.62 36.82 -2.94
C GLU A 68 -12.62 36.63 -1.78
N TYR A 69 -12.36 35.69 -0.88
CA TYR A 69 -13.28 35.32 0.21
C TYR A 69 -12.76 35.64 1.61
N ALA A 70 -11.69 36.43 1.76
CA ALA A 70 -11.11 36.80 3.06
C ALA A 70 -12.12 37.41 4.06
N GLY A 71 -13.28 37.91 3.58
CA GLY A 71 -14.41 38.36 4.40
C GLY A 71 -15.70 37.54 4.28
N ALA A 72 -15.74 36.52 3.43
CA ALA A 72 -16.94 35.73 3.18
C ALA A 72 -17.28 34.86 4.39
N LYS A 73 -18.57 34.58 4.53
CA LYS A 73 -19.09 33.72 5.58
C LYS A 73 -19.76 32.51 4.99
N ASP A 74 -19.50 31.37 5.60
CA ASP A 74 -20.26 30.16 5.35
C ASP A 74 -21.75 30.45 5.65
N PRO A 75 -22.64 30.33 4.66
CA PRO A 75 -24.06 30.65 4.85
C PRO A 75 -24.75 29.73 5.85
N LYS A 76 -24.22 28.52 6.11
CA LYS A 76 -24.77 27.57 7.09
C LYS A 76 -24.27 27.84 8.50
N SER A 77 -22.96 28.00 8.68
CA SER A 77 -22.35 28.13 10.02
C SER A 77 -22.15 29.58 10.49
N GLY A 78 -22.17 30.55 9.56
CA GLY A 78 -21.89 31.96 9.82
C GLY A 78 -20.43 32.29 10.15
N GLN A 79 -19.55 31.28 10.08
CA GLN A 79 -18.11 31.43 10.29
C GLN A 79 -17.44 32.05 9.08
N THR A 80 -16.36 32.81 9.29
CA THR A 80 -15.50 33.27 8.20
C THR A 80 -14.89 32.07 7.49
N VAL A 81 -14.90 32.10 6.16
CA VAL A 81 -14.36 31.03 5.32
C VAL A 81 -12.84 30.95 5.49
N PHE A 82 -12.15 32.04 5.23
CA PHE A 82 -10.71 32.11 5.44
C PHE A 82 -10.36 32.26 6.93
N GLN A 83 -9.63 31.29 7.47
CA GLN A 83 -9.21 31.27 8.87
C GLN A 83 -7.72 31.59 9.06
N GLY A 84 -7.07 32.19 8.06
CA GLY A 84 -5.65 32.57 8.13
C GLY A 84 -4.66 31.51 7.67
N HIS A 85 -5.08 30.53 6.86
CA HIS A 85 -4.22 29.45 6.34
C HIS A 85 -4.62 29.08 4.89
N ASN A 86 -3.65 28.82 4.01
CA ASN A 86 -3.84 28.27 2.64
C ASN A 86 -3.20 26.91 2.44
N LEU A 87 -2.34 26.44 3.35
CA LEU A 87 -1.67 25.15 3.17
C LEU A 87 -2.03 24.25 4.33
N PHE A 88 -2.49 23.04 4.02
CA PHE A 88 -3.01 22.09 5.00
C PHE A 88 -2.28 20.76 4.87
N GLU A 89 -1.73 20.25 5.97
CA GLU A 89 -1.19 18.88 6.05
C GLU A 89 -2.26 17.95 6.58
N VAL A 90 -2.69 17.00 5.74
CA VAL A 90 -3.81 16.10 6.00
C VAL A 90 -3.42 14.62 5.84
N SER A 91 -4.17 13.72 6.45
CA SER A 91 -4.10 12.27 6.16
C SER A 91 -4.46 11.98 4.68
N LEU A 92 -4.11 10.79 4.19
CA LEU A 92 -4.37 10.39 2.80
C LEU A 92 -5.86 10.47 2.42
N ASP A 93 -6.74 10.13 3.36
CA ASP A 93 -8.19 10.24 3.23
C ASP A 93 -8.76 11.62 3.62
N ALA A 94 -7.89 12.60 3.86
CA ALA A 94 -8.22 13.95 4.36
C ALA A 94 -9.10 13.99 5.63
N SER A 95 -9.16 12.89 6.39
CA SER A 95 -9.92 12.77 7.64
C SER A 95 -9.34 13.57 8.81
N HIS A 96 -8.05 13.86 8.77
CA HIS A 96 -7.31 14.44 9.88
C HIS A 96 -6.36 15.52 9.40
N VAL A 97 -6.31 16.67 10.09
CA VAL A 97 -5.37 17.77 9.79
C VAL A 97 -4.31 17.84 10.88
N THR A 98 -3.05 17.64 10.51
CA THR A 98 -1.91 17.69 11.42
C THR A 98 -1.35 19.11 11.54
N ARG A 99 -1.30 19.87 10.44
CA ARG A 99 -0.69 21.20 10.39
C ARG A 99 -1.39 22.11 9.39
N ARG A 100 -1.29 23.42 9.64
CA ARG A 100 -1.77 24.50 8.77
C ARG A 100 -0.69 25.56 8.64
N TRP A 101 -0.59 26.21 7.48
CA TRP A 101 0.31 27.33 7.23
C TRP A 101 -0.37 28.44 6.44
N LEU A 102 0.13 29.66 6.61
CA LEU A 102 -0.12 30.79 5.74
C LEU A 102 1.10 31.04 4.84
N ILE A 103 0.98 30.70 3.56
CA ILE A 103 1.91 31.04 2.51
C ILE A 103 1.51 32.39 1.92
N THR A 104 2.39 33.38 2.05
CA THR A 104 2.18 34.73 1.50
C THR A 104 3.55 35.25 1.06
N PRO A 105 3.95 35.13 -0.21
CA PRO A 105 5.25 35.59 -0.65
C PRO A 105 5.43 37.11 -0.43
N PRO A 106 6.67 37.61 -0.38
CA PRO A 106 6.96 38.97 0.06
C PRO A 106 6.23 40.05 -0.73
N GLY A 107 5.53 40.96 -0.02
CA GLY A 107 4.97 42.18 -0.61
C GLY A 107 3.59 42.03 -1.25
N ALA A 108 3.07 40.81 -1.37
CA ALA A 108 1.71 40.56 -1.83
C ALA A 108 0.79 40.26 -0.65
N LYS A 109 -0.35 40.96 -0.59
CA LYS A 109 -1.43 40.65 0.36
C LYS A 109 -2.35 39.69 -0.36
N GLU A 110 -2.53 38.50 0.21
CA GLU A 110 -3.51 37.51 -0.27
C GLU A 110 -3.18 37.02 -1.69
N THR A 111 -2.19 36.14 -1.79
CA THR A 111 -1.79 35.53 -3.07
C THR A 111 -2.39 34.16 -3.25
N GLU A 112 -2.49 33.71 -4.50
CA GLU A 112 -3.04 32.42 -4.90
C GLU A 112 -1.94 31.33 -5.07
N PRO A 113 -1.54 30.58 -4.03
CA PRO A 113 -0.63 29.44 -4.22
C PRO A 113 -1.39 28.35 -4.97
N VAL A 114 -1.00 28.07 -6.22
CA VAL A 114 -1.69 27.09 -7.07
C VAL A 114 -1.05 25.72 -6.93
N GLY A 115 0.14 25.50 -7.49
CA GLY A 115 0.86 24.23 -7.42
C GLY A 115 1.75 24.12 -6.18
N VAL A 116 1.88 22.91 -5.66
CA VAL A 116 2.74 22.58 -4.52
C VAL A 116 3.47 21.27 -4.78
N ALA A 117 4.76 21.20 -4.46
CA ALA A 117 5.55 19.97 -4.56
C ALA A 117 6.55 19.81 -3.41
N TRP A 118 6.71 18.57 -2.95
CA TRP A 118 7.66 18.21 -1.90
C TRP A 118 8.85 17.43 -2.46
N ASP A 119 10.06 17.92 -2.22
CA ASP A 119 11.28 17.18 -2.50
C ASP A 119 11.69 16.35 -1.28
N VAL A 120 11.47 15.03 -1.40
CA VAL A 120 11.75 14.05 -0.34
C VAL A 120 13.22 14.03 0.05
N LYS A 121 14.14 14.20 -0.91
CA LYS A 121 15.58 14.06 -0.68
C LYS A 121 16.14 15.30 -0.01
N ARG A 122 15.70 16.48 -0.44
CA ARG A 122 16.23 17.77 0.01
C ARG A 122 15.41 18.41 1.13
N LYS A 123 14.20 17.90 1.38
CA LYS A 123 13.24 18.43 2.36
C LYS A 123 12.83 19.88 2.04
N LEU A 124 12.60 20.16 0.76
CA LEU A 124 12.22 21.47 0.24
C LEU A 124 10.76 21.46 -0.23
N LEU A 125 10.05 22.56 0.05
CA LEU A 125 8.71 22.81 -0.48
C LEU A 125 8.81 23.80 -1.64
N PHE A 126 8.28 23.40 -2.79
CA PHE A 126 8.15 24.24 -3.97
C PHE A 126 6.70 24.67 -4.13
N VAL A 127 6.47 25.95 -4.39
CA VAL A 127 5.12 26.51 -4.56
C VAL A 127 5.11 27.42 -5.78
N SER A 128 4.32 27.06 -6.80
CA SER A 128 4.01 27.99 -7.88
C SER A 128 2.93 28.96 -7.43
N ASN A 129 3.04 30.17 -7.93
CA ASN A 129 2.06 31.21 -7.69
C ASN A 129 1.78 31.91 -9.01
N ASP A 130 0.53 31.89 -9.39
CA ASP A 130 0.02 32.45 -10.62
C ASP A 130 -0.04 33.98 -10.54
N ASP A 131 -0.47 34.60 -9.45
CA ASP A 131 -0.47 36.08 -9.30
C ASP A 131 0.88 36.73 -9.62
N THR A 132 1.94 36.19 -9.01
CA THR A 132 3.31 36.72 -9.13
C THR A 132 4.07 36.13 -10.30
N LYS A 133 3.52 35.08 -10.93
CA LYS A 133 4.15 34.27 -11.99
C LYS A 133 5.55 33.80 -11.56
N GLN A 134 5.65 33.29 -10.33
CA GLN A 134 6.90 32.80 -9.72
C GLN A 134 6.76 31.35 -9.23
N LEU A 135 7.89 30.66 -9.21
CA LEU A 135 8.11 29.45 -8.43
C LEU A 135 8.93 29.81 -7.19
N TYR A 136 8.39 29.56 -6.00
CA TYR A 136 9.01 29.82 -4.70
C TYR A 136 9.56 28.53 -4.07
N VAL A 137 10.63 28.68 -3.28
CA VAL A 137 11.25 27.58 -2.52
C VAL A 137 11.25 27.91 -1.04
N TYR A 138 10.85 26.96 -0.20
CA TYR A 138 10.90 27.06 1.26
C TYR A 138 11.68 25.87 1.83
N ASP A 139 12.70 26.17 2.66
CA ASP A 139 13.53 25.17 3.35
C ASP A 139 13.22 25.02 4.86
N ASP A 140 12.29 25.84 5.38
CA ASP A 140 11.84 25.77 6.77
C ASP A 140 10.30 25.85 6.87
N LEU A 141 9.69 24.74 7.29
CA LEU A 141 8.25 24.63 7.55
C LEU A 141 7.90 24.70 9.05
N SER A 142 8.85 25.08 9.92
CA SER A 142 8.64 25.20 11.36
C SER A 142 7.76 26.41 11.73
N SER A 143 7.89 27.50 10.97
CA SER A 143 7.01 28.66 11.07
C SER A 143 5.63 28.33 10.49
N ARG A 144 4.56 28.80 11.14
CA ARG A 144 3.18 28.75 10.60
C ARG A 144 2.92 29.78 9.50
N LYS A 145 3.84 30.73 9.30
CA LYS A 145 3.79 31.74 8.25
C LYS A 145 5.00 31.57 7.34
N LEU A 146 4.76 31.27 6.07
CA LEU A 146 5.75 31.06 5.02
C LEU A 146 5.79 32.28 4.10
N ASP A 147 6.43 33.35 4.57
CA ASP A 147 6.51 34.65 3.88
C ASP A 147 7.92 35.06 3.45
N GLN A 148 8.92 34.20 3.70
CA GLN A 148 10.31 34.42 3.34
C GLN A 148 10.83 33.21 2.56
N PRO A 149 10.55 33.14 1.24
CA PRO A 149 11.08 32.07 0.41
C PRO A 149 12.60 32.18 0.32
N THR A 150 13.26 31.04 0.37
CA THR A 150 14.73 30.90 0.29
C THR A 150 15.24 31.26 -1.11
N ALA A 151 14.43 30.96 -2.13
CA ALA A 151 14.67 31.36 -3.50
C ALA A 151 13.35 31.55 -4.24
N SER A 152 13.42 32.25 -5.37
CA SER A 152 12.35 32.31 -6.35
C SER A 152 12.91 32.40 -7.76
N ILE A 153 12.11 32.00 -8.75
CA ILE A 153 12.38 32.23 -10.16
C ILE A 153 11.09 32.52 -10.91
N SER A 154 11.19 33.41 -11.90
CA SER A 154 10.07 33.70 -12.80
C SER A 154 9.72 32.45 -13.61
N THR A 155 8.44 32.10 -13.64
CA THR A 155 7.92 31.08 -14.56
C THR A 155 7.66 31.66 -15.94
N ASN A 156 7.55 33.00 -16.06
CA ASN A 156 7.51 33.71 -17.34
C ASN A 156 8.85 33.69 -18.09
N ILE A 157 9.20 32.54 -18.66
CA ILE A 157 10.41 32.36 -19.47
C ILE A 157 10.18 32.95 -20.87
N GLU A 158 11.06 33.87 -21.29
CA GLU A 158 11.02 34.52 -22.62
C GLU A 158 9.72 35.29 -22.95
N GLY A 159 8.88 35.59 -21.96
CA GLY A 159 7.62 36.33 -22.17
C GLY A 159 6.46 35.47 -22.68
N ALA A 160 6.65 34.15 -22.78
CA ALA A 160 5.68 33.22 -23.35
C ALA A 160 4.78 32.52 -22.31
N TYR A 161 5.12 32.58 -21.02
CA TYR A 161 4.38 31.84 -19.98
C TYR A 161 3.62 32.79 -19.08
N SER A 162 2.30 32.67 -19.10
CA SER A 162 1.41 33.54 -18.35
C SER A 162 0.58 32.86 -17.28
N ASP A 163 0.61 31.54 -17.12
CA ASP A 163 -0.07 30.81 -16.03
C ASP A 163 0.76 29.63 -15.57
N PRO A 164 1.55 29.75 -14.49
CA PRO A 164 2.09 28.57 -13.82
C PRO A 164 1.00 27.93 -12.95
N GLU A 165 0.70 26.66 -13.18
CA GLU A 165 -0.32 25.92 -12.42
C GLU A 165 0.35 24.87 -11.53
N GLY A 166 -0.03 23.60 -11.65
CA GLY A 166 0.54 22.48 -10.91
C GLY A 166 2.08 22.45 -10.93
N THR A 167 2.64 21.98 -9.82
CA THR A 167 4.09 21.77 -9.64
C THR A 167 4.34 20.35 -9.17
N ALA A 168 5.38 19.69 -9.69
CA ALA A 168 5.82 18.37 -9.24
C ALA A 168 7.36 18.29 -9.19
N VAL A 169 7.89 17.29 -8.48
CA VAL A 169 9.31 16.95 -8.50
C VAL A 169 9.48 15.64 -9.26
N ASP A 170 10.34 15.62 -10.27
CA ASP A 170 10.76 14.38 -10.93
C ASP A 170 11.65 13.59 -9.95
N PRO A 171 11.23 12.39 -9.51
CA PRO A 171 11.97 11.62 -8.52
C PRO A 171 13.30 11.05 -9.06
N ILE A 172 13.45 10.95 -10.39
CA ILE A 172 14.64 10.41 -11.04
C ILE A 172 15.72 11.49 -11.13
N SER A 173 15.39 12.65 -11.70
CA SER A 173 16.35 13.74 -11.88
C SER A 173 16.46 14.66 -10.66
N GLY A 174 15.40 14.75 -9.87
CA GLY A 174 15.23 15.76 -8.83
C GLY A 174 14.97 17.17 -9.39
N ASP A 175 14.66 17.31 -10.68
CA ASP A 175 14.25 18.56 -11.29
C ASP A 175 12.78 18.87 -10.95
N ILE A 176 12.45 20.16 -10.91
CA ILE A 176 11.12 20.66 -10.58
C ILE A 176 10.38 20.92 -11.90
N LEU A 177 9.17 20.38 -12.02
CA LEU A 177 8.30 20.55 -13.16
C LEU A 177 7.16 21.51 -12.78
N VAL A 178 6.88 22.48 -13.65
CA VAL A 178 5.74 23.38 -13.52
C VAL A 178 4.96 23.34 -14.83
N VAL A 179 3.67 23.01 -14.75
CA VAL A 179 2.80 23.02 -15.93
C VAL A 179 2.23 24.42 -16.16
N SER A 180 1.95 24.76 -17.42
CA SER A 180 1.36 26.06 -17.78
C SER A 180 0.09 25.91 -18.61
N GLY A 181 -1.02 26.46 -18.11
CA GLY A 181 -2.38 26.30 -18.65
C GLY A 181 -2.69 27.16 -19.87
N THR A 182 -2.22 28.41 -19.93
CA THR A 182 -2.62 29.34 -21.00
C THR A 182 -1.53 29.63 -22.06
N LYS A 183 -1.95 29.63 -23.33
CA LYS A 183 -1.18 30.03 -24.55
C LYS A 183 0.07 29.18 -24.82
N GLU A 184 -0.14 28.03 -25.46
CA GLU A 184 0.89 27.04 -25.80
C GLU A 184 1.27 26.16 -24.60
N GLU A 185 0.33 25.28 -24.22
CA GLU A 185 0.38 24.35 -23.10
C GLU A 185 1.71 23.58 -23.10
N LYS A 186 2.42 23.69 -21.98
CA LYS A 186 3.82 23.25 -21.84
C LYS A 186 4.13 22.87 -20.40
N VAL A 187 5.19 22.09 -20.25
CA VAL A 187 5.83 21.82 -18.96
C VAL A 187 7.21 22.46 -18.95
N LEU A 188 7.44 23.29 -17.93
CA LEU A 188 8.72 23.92 -17.62
C LEU A 188 9.52 23.03 -16.68
N ARG A 189 10.83 22.94 -16.91
CA ARG A 189 11.75 22.22 -16.02
C ARG A 189 12.76 23.18 -15.40
N PHE A 190 12.88 23.10 -14.07
CA PHE A 190 13.81 23.87 -13.28
C PHE A 190 14.72 22.96 -12.48
N ARG A 191 15.94 23.43 -12.22
CA ARG A 191 16.91 22.75 -11.37
C ARG A 191 17.25 23.58 -10.15
N TRP A 192 17.23 22.92 -9.01
CA TRP A 192 17.72 23.46 -7.74
C TRP A 192 19.23 23.22 -7.58
N ASP A 193 19.98 24.30 -7.39
CA ASP A 193 21.37 24.28 -6.96
C ASP A 193 21.44 24.48 -5.45
N GLU A 194 21.75 23.42 -4.72
CA GLU A 194 21.85 23.40 -3.26
C GLU A 194 22.93 24.35 -2.73
N ALA A 195 24.08 24.42 -3.41
CA ALA A 195 25.21 25.22 -2.96
C ALA A 195 24.96 26.72 -3.16
N ALA A 196 24.31 27.07 -4.27
CA ALA A 196 23.96 28.45 -4.59
C ALA A 196 22.62 28.90 -3.97
N LYS A 197 21.83 27.96 -3.44
CA LYS A 197 20.42 28.16 -3.04
C LYS A 197 19.62 28.89 -4.12
N LYS A 198 19.69 28.37 -5.36
CA LYS A 198 19.14 29.05 -6.54
C LYS A 198 18.43 28.08 -7.48
N LEU A 199 17.32 28.55 -8.04
CA LEU A 199 16.65 27.89 -9.17
C LEU A 199 17.21 28.37 -10.52
N SER A 200 17.27 27.44 -11.48
CA SER A 200 17.64 27.72 -12.86
C SER A 200 16.71 26.99 -13.82
N PHE A 201 16.32 27.65 -14.91
CA PHE A 201 15.58 27.00 -15.99
C PHE A 201 16.48 26.01 -16.74
N VAL A 202 15.95 24.83 -17.05
CA VAL A 202 16.66 23.73 -17.72
C VAL A 202 16.14 23.54 -19.13
N SER A 203 14.84 23.30 -19.27
CA SER A 203 14.20 22.93 -20.53
C SER A 203 12.70 23.10 -20.45
N GLN A 204 12.03 22.94 -21.59
CA GLN A 204 10.58 22.91 -21.71
C GLN A 204 10.17 21.93 -22.81
N PHE A 205 8.95 21.40 -22.74
CA PHE A 205 8.33 20.64 -23.82
C PHE A 205 6.84 21.00 -23.91
N SER A 206 6.27 20.90 -25.12
CA SER A 206 4.86 21.20 -25.35
C SER A 206 3.99 19.97 -25.18
N VAL A 207 2.77 20.21 -24.70
CA VAL A 207 1.71 19.21 -24.49
C VAL A 207 0.40 19.59 -25.17
N ALA A 208 0.37 20.77 -25.82
CA ALA A 208 -0.79 21.40 -26.44
C ALA A 208 -1.49 20.55 -27.52
N GLU A 209 -0.81 19.55 -28.10
CA GLU A 209 -1.42 18.64 -29.07
C GLU A 209 -2.36 17.60 -28.40
N HIS A 210 -2.25 17.40 -27.09
CA HIS A 210 -2.88 16.30 -26.37
C HIS A 210 -3.62 16.70 -25.10
N VAL A 211 -3.21 17.78 -24.43
CA VAL A 211 -3.86 18.29 -23.22
C VAL A 211 -4.02 19.80 -23.37
N HIS A 212 -5.25 20.27 -23.14
CA HIS A 212 -5.61 21.68 -23.15
C HIS A 212 -5.83 22.16 -21.74
N ASP A 213 -5.36 23.37 -21.44
CA ASP A 213 -5.49 24.03 -20.13
C ASP A 213 -5.17 23.11 -18.93
N PRO A 214 -3.98 22.49 -18.89
CA PRO A 214 -3.61 21.63 -17.78
C PRO A 214 -3.38 22.44 -16.49
N GLU A 215 -4.15 22.11 -15.47
CA GLU A 215 -4.09 22.70 -14.12
C GLU A 215 -3.21 21.87 -13.17
N GLY A 216 -3.10 20.56 -13.43
CA GLY A 216 -2.36 19.64 -12.58
C GLY A 216 -1.19 18.95 -13.27
N ILE A 217 -0.20 18.58 -12.47
CA ILE A 217 0.93 17.73 -12.87
C ILE A 217 1.29 16.80 -11.72
N ALA A 218 1.45 15.52 -12.01
CA ALA A 218 1.99 14.52 -11.11
C ALA A 218 3.07 13.70 -11.82
N VAL A 219 4.02 13.13 -11.08
CA VAL A 219 5.02 12.20 -11.63
C VAL A 219 4.87 10.86 -10.92
N GLN A 220 4.67 9.80 -11.70
CA GLN A 220 4.55 8.44 -11.20
C GLN A 220 5.94 7.95 -10.77
N PRO A 221 6.14 7.54 -9.51
CA PRO A 221 7.49 7.41 -8.95
C PRO A 221 8.29 6.20 -9.45
N GLU A 222 7.65 5.13 -9.92
CA GLU A 222 8.32 3.94 -10.44
C GLU A 222 8.75 4.09 -11.91
N SER A 223 7.91 4.70 -12.74
CA SER A 223 8.07 4.84 -14.19
C SER A 223 8.71 6.17 -14.59
N GLY A 224 8.56 7.21 -13.77
CA GLY A 224 8.91 8.58 -14.12
C GLY A 224 7.97 9.22 -15.15
N HIS A 225 6.82 8.58 -15.46
CA HIS A 225 5.82 9.16 -16.34
C HIS A 225 5.15 10.37 -15.69
N ILE A 226 4.83 11.36 -16.52
CA ILE A 226 4.21 12.61 -16.15
C ILE A 226 2.72 12.53 -16.47
N PHE A 227 1.88 12.79 -15.49
CA PHE A 227 0.43 12.84 -15.61
C PHE A 227 -0.01 14.30 -15.52
N LEU A 228 -0.57 14.83 -16.60
CA LEU A 228 -1.12 16.18 -16.67
C LEU A 228 -2.64 16.13 -16.55
N VAL A 229 -3.19 16.96 -15.68
CA VAL A 229 -4.62 16.96 -15.35
C VAL A 229 -5.25 18.23 -15.93
N SER A 230 -6.32 18.08 -16.71
CA SER A 230 -7.15 19.18 -17.22
C SER A 230 -8.63 18.95 -16.96
N ASP A 231 -9.47 19.94 -17.27
CA ASP A 231 -10.93 19.90 -17.12
C ASP A 231 -11.64 18.78 -17.90
N GLN A 232 -10.96 18.16 -18.87
CA GLN A 232 -11.52 17.14 -19.75
C GLN A 232 -10.82 15.79 -19.63
N SER A 233 -9.53 15.77 -19.29
CA SER A 233 -8.72 14.56 -19.38
C SER A 233 -7.51 14.56 -18.46
N ILE A 234 -6.96 13.36 -18.23
CA ILE A 234 -5.63 13.18 -17.67
C ILE A 234 -4.73 12.63 -18.78
N GLY A 235 -3.73 13.40 -19.20
CA GLY A 235 -2.75 12.98 -20.22
C GLY A 235 -1.49 12.42 -19.61
N GLU A 236 -1.05 11.25 -20.09
CA GLU A 236 0.19 10.58 -19.68
C GLU A 236 1.30 10.80 -20.70
N PHE A 237 2.48 11.18 -20.21
CA PHE A 237 3.67 11.45 -21.00
C PHE A 237 4.90 10.76 -20.38
N THR A 238 5.91 10.44 -21.19
CA THR A 238 7.21 10.04 -20.64
C THR A 238 7.86 11.21 -19.90
N GLY A 239 8.89 10.92 -19.09
CA GLY A 239 9.68 11.95 -18.42
C GLY A 239 10.31 12.99 -19.37
N GLU A 240 10.46 12.70 -20.66
CA GLU A 240 10.93 13.64 -21.69
C GLU A 240 9.83 14.37 -22.46
N GLY A 241 8.55 14.15 -22.10
CA GLY A 241 7.41 14.83 -22.70
C GLY A 241 6.88 14.18 -23.99
N LYS A 242 7.15 12.88 -24.23
CA LYS A 242 6.49 12.15 -25.31
C LYS A 242 5.13 11.67 -24.85
N PHE A 243 4.09 11.92 -25.64
CA PHE A 243 2.74 11.45 -25.34
C PHE A 243 2.67 9.92 -25.32
N VAL A 244 1.96 9.38 -24.33
CA VAL A 244 1.71 7.95 -24.14
C VAL A 244 0.22 7.67 -24.38
N HIS A 245 -0.66 8.25 -23.55
CA HIS A 245 -2.11 8.02 -23.60
C HIS A 245 -2.89 9.16 -22.90
N SER A 246 -4.22 9.18 -23.01
CA SER A 246 -5.10 10.13 -22.31
C SER A 246 -6.37 9.47 -21.77
N TYR A 247 -6.68 9.70 -20.50
CA TYR A 247 -7.90 9.23 -19.85
C TYR A 247 -8.95 10.34 -19.87
N LEU A 248 -10.09 10.13 -20.52
CA LEU A 248 -11.19 11.10 -20.51
C LEU A 248 -11.89 11.07 -19.15
N LEU A 249 -12.00 12.22 -18.47
CA LEU A 249 -12.60 12.29 -17.13
C LEU A 249 -14.04 11.76 -17.13
N SER A 250 -14.79 11.99 -18.20
CA SER A 250 -16.16 11.48 -18.36
C SER A 250 -16.27 9.95 -18.45
N GLU A 251 -15.16 9.26 -18.71
CA GLU A 251 -15.11 7.79 -18.87
C GLU A 251 -14.48 7.10 -17.65
N ILE A 252 -13.90 7.87 -16.71
CA ILE A 252 -13.37 7.34 -15.45
C ILE A 252 -14.54 6.79 -14.62
N ALA A 253 -14.43 5.53 -14.24
CA ALA A 253 -15.47 4.86 -13.46
C ALA A 253 -15.64 5.56 -12.10
N GLY A 254 -16.88 5.97 -11.80
CA GLY A 254 -17.21 6.70 -10.57
C GLY A 254 -17.00 8.22 -10.64
N TRP A 255 -16.50 8.75 -11.75
CA TRP A 255 -16.35 10.20 -11.91
C TRP A 255 -17.73 10.91 -11.94
N SER A 256 -17.85 11.98 -11.17
CA SER A 256 -19.10 12.73 -11.00
C SER A 256 -19.03 14.08 -11.71
N PRO A 257 -20.14 14.58 -12.29
CA PRO A 257 -20.23 15.94 -12.83
C PRO A 257 -20.05 17.06 -11.81
N ASN A 258 -19.92 16.75 -10.51
CA ASN A 258 -19.55 17.73 -9.49
C ASN A 258 -18.02 17.97 -9.42
N TYR A 259 -17.23 17.16 -10.13
CA TYR A 259 -15.76 17.22 -10.20
C TYR A 259 -15.38 17.79 -11.56
N ARG A 260 -15.55 19.10 -11.74
CA ARG A 260 -15.45 19.72 -13.08
C ARG A 260 -14.11 20.34 -13.35
N LEU A 261 -13.53 20.96 -12.34
CA LEU A 261 -12.35 21.80 -12.46
C LEU A 261 -11.27 21.17 -11.59
N PRO A 262 -10.58 20.13 -12.09
CA PRO A 262 -9.47 19.54 -11.38
C PRO A 262 -8.30 20.53 -11.32
N GLY A 263 -7.51 20.43 -10.25
CA GLY A 263 -6.28 21.18 -10.07
C GLY A 263 -5.08 20.23 -10.06
N GLY A 264 -4.19 20.43 -9.09
CA GLY A 264 -2.96 19.69 -8.86
C GLY A 264 -3.16 18.19 -8.66
N GLY A 265 -2.08 17.46 -8.91
CA GLY A 265 -2.04 16.01 -8.77
C GLY A 265 -0.80 15.53 -8.03
N THR A 266 -0.89 14.40 -7.35
CA THR A 266 0.28 13.72 -6.77
C THR A 266 0.05 12.21 -6.66
N PHE A 267 1.11 11.42 -6.79
CA PHE A 267 1.05 10.00 -6.44
C PHE A 267 1.36 9.84 -4.96
N ALA A 268 0.52 9.08 -4.26
CA ALA A 268 0.71 8.72 -2.86
C ALA A 268 0.19 7.30 -2.61
N PRO A 269 0.54 6.66 -1.48
CA PRO A 269 -0.08 5.39 -1.10
C PRO A 269 -1.60 5.50 -1.11
N SER A 270 -2.26 4.40 -1.46
CA SER A 270 -3.71 4.32 -1.42
C SER A 270 -4.25 4.64 -0.02
N SER A 271 -5.38 5.36 0.04
CA SER A 271 -6.09 5.61 1.30
C SER A 271 -7.01 4.45 1.68
N ASP A 272 -7.21 3.48 0.79
CA ASP A 272 -7.97 2.27 1.07
C ASP A 272 -7.13 1.33 1.95
N PRO A 273 -7.55 1.07 3.20
CA PRO A 273 -6.83 0.12 4.06
C PRO A 273 -6.85 -1.31 3.54
N ASN A 274 -7.70 -1.60 2.55
CA ASN A 274 -7.77 -2.86 1.84
C ASN A 274 -6.93 -2.86 0.55
N ASP A 275 -6.08 -1.87 0.30
CA ASP A 275 -5.07 -1.96 -0.75
C ASP A 275 -3.72 -2.41 -0.20
N ALA A 276 -2.84 -2.83 -1.12
CA ALA A 276 -1.44 -3.05 -0.78
C ALA A 276 -0.83 -1.79 -0.16
N ARG A 277 -0.02 -1.92 0.90
CA ARG A 277 0.62 -0.74 1.55
C ARG A 277 1.48 0.10 0.60
N ASP A 278 1.98 -0.52 -0.45
CA ASP A 278 2.78 0.04 -1.52
C ASP A 278 1.97 0.34 -2.79
N ALA A 279 0.66 0.04 -2.81
CA ALA A 279 -0.21 0.49 -3.90
C ALA A 279 -0.25 2.01 -3.91
N LEU A 280 -0.10 2.58 -5.11
CA LEU A 280 -0.18 4.01 -5.32
C LEU A 280 -1.48 4.39 -6.00
N SER A 281 -2.05 5.49 -5.54
CA SER A 281 -3.15 6.20 -6.16
C SER A 281 -2.66 7.56 -6.65
N LEU A 282 -3.27 8.05 -7.73
CA LEU A 282 -3.18 9.43 -8.16
C LEU A 282 -4.24 10.24 -7.42
N TYR A 283 -3.80 11.16 -6.55
CA TYR A 283 -4.65 12.10 -5.86
C TYR A 283 -4.75 13.38 -6.68
N VAL A 284 -5.96 13.87 -6.89
CA VAL A 284 -6.26 15.05 -7.71
C VAL A 284 -7.18 15.97 -6.92
N THR A 285 -6.79 17.23 -6.74
CA THR A 285 -7.71 18.25 -6.18
C THR A 285 -8.73 18.63 -7.24
N CYS A 286 -9.94 19.02 -6.84
CA CYS A 286 -10.95 19.51 -7.78
C CYS A 286 -11.92 20.49 -7.13
N ARG A 287 -12.68 21.21 -7.95
CA ARG A 287 -13.79 22.08 -7.54
C ARG A 287 -14.95 21.98 -8.53
N GLY A 288 -16.15 22.36 -8.09
CA GLY A 288 -17.35 22.38 -8.93
C GLY A 288 -17.54 23.72 -9.65
N ILE A 289 -17.26 24.82 -8.95
CA ILE A 289 -17.24 26.19 -9.48
C ILE A 289 -15.86 26.78 -9.20
N ASP A 290 -15.25 27.38 -10.22
CA ASP A 290 -14.09 28.23 -10.00
C ASP A 290 -14.57 29.57 -9.44
N ASN A 291 -14.14 29.82 -8.22
CA ASN A 291 -14.57 30.96 -7.47
C ASN A 291 -13.90 32.24 -7.95
N GLY A 292 -12.67 32.18 -8.49
CA GLY A 292 -11.97 33.28 -9.17
C GLY A 292 -12.78 33.85 -10.35
N GLN A 293 -13.33 32.94 -11.16
CA GLN A 293 -14.22 33.30 -12.25
C GLN A 293 -15.62 33.75 -11.79
N PHE A 294 -16.09 33.29 -10.61
CA PHE A 294 -17.44 33.54 -10.11
C PHE A 294 -17.50 33.98 -8.63
N PRO A 295 -16.88 35.12 -8.24
CA PRO A 295 -16.71 35.53 -6.84
C PRO A 295 -18.03 35.70 -6.06
N SER A 296 -19.13 35.94 -6.75
CA SER A 296 -20.46 36.07 -6.15
C SER A 296 -21.12 34.75 -5.75
N MET A 297 -20.61 33.62 -6.25
CA MET A 297 -21.19 32.29 -6.01
C MET A 297 -20.72 31.69 -4.69
N ASN A 298 -19.50 32.03 -4.23
CA ASN A 298 -18.93 31.57 -2.96
C ASN A 298 -19.14 30.06 -2.77
N SER A 299 -18.76 29.28 -3.77
CA SER A 299 -18.88 27.83 -3.69
C SER A 299 -17.88 27.32 -2.66
N LEU A 300 -18.35 26.43 -1.80
CA LEU A 300 -17.56 25.84 -0.73
C LEU A 300 -17.47 24.35 -1.04
N ASP A 301 -16.73 24.04 -2.09
CA ASP A 301 -16.80 22.78 -2.83
C ASP A 301 -15.44 22.23 -3.29
N GLY A 302 -14.35 22.73 -2.71
CA GLY A 302 -13.03 22.13 -2.82
C GLY A 302 -13.08 20.63 -2.49
N GLY A 303 -12.42 19.84 -3.31
CA GLY A 303 -12.51 18.39 -3.30
C GLY A 303 -11.16 17.72 -3.53
N LEU A 304 -11.07 16.48 -3.07
CA LEU A 304 -9.95 15.58 -3.31
C LEU A 304 -10.49 14.27 -3.87
N VAL A 305 -10.07 13.92 -5.08
CA VAL A 305 -10.36 12.63 -5.71
C VAL A 305 -9.10 11.76 -5.62
N GLU A 306 -9.28 10.52 -5.21
CA GLU A 306 -8.26 9.48 -5.27
C GLU A 306 -8.59 8.55 -6.44
N LEU A 307 -7.64 8.37 -7.34
CA LEU A 307 -7.75 7.55 -8.55
C LEU A 307 -6.77 6.38 -8.51
N ARG A 308 -7.27 5.16 -8.68
CA ARG A 308 -6.42 3.98 -8.88
C ARG A 308 -6.11 3.83 -10.37
N LEU A 309 -4.85 3.52 -10.68
CA LEU A 309 -4.43 3.13 -12.01
C LEU A 309 -4.69 1.63 -12.17
N ILE A 310 -5.59 1.28 -13.08
CA ILE A 310 -5.89 -0.11 -13.42
C ILE A 310 -5.15 -0.45 -14.71
N ARG A 311 -4.33 -1.49 -14.64
CA ARG A 311 -3.86 -2.18 -15.85
C ARG A 311 -4.80 -3.33 -16.11
N GLU A 312 -5.63 -3.17 -17.13
CA GLU A 312 -6.40 -4.26 -17.70
C GLU A 312 -5.47 -5.05 -18.62
N HIS A 313 -5.23 -6.32 -18.29
CA HIS A 313 -4.61 -7.19 -19.28
C HIS A 313 -5.53 -7.23 -20.51
N GLY A 314 -5.07 -6.66 -21.63
CA GLY A 314 -5.82 -6.64 -22.87
C GLY A 314 -6.29 -8.04 -23.28
N ASP A 315 -7.29 -8.10 -24.16
CA ASP A 315 -7.74 -9.38 -24.74
C ASP A 315 -6.60 -10.10 -25.51
N GLU A 316 -5.55 -9.39 -25.93
CA GLU A 316 -4.31 -9.99 -26.45
C GLU A 316 -3.52 -10.64 -25.31
N GLY A 317 -3.31 -11.96 -25.39
CA GLY A 317 -2.63 -12.73 -24.34
C GLY A 317 -3.56 -13.31 -23.27
N THR A 318 -4.89 -13.18 -23.42
CA THR A 318 -5.86 -13.87 -22.54
C THR A 318 -6.33 -15.18 -23.17
N LEU A 319 -6.17 -16.30 -22.46
CA LEU A 319 -6.67 -17.62 -22.86
C LEU A 319 -7.86 -18.00 -21.97
N ARG A 320 -9.01 -18.33 -22.59
CA ARG A 320 -10.29 -18.49 -21.87
C ARG A 320 -10.66 -19.94 -21.62
N VAL A 321 -10.95 -20.27 -20.36
CA VAL A 321 -11.38 -21.60 -19.92
C VAL A 321 -12.83 -21.53 -19.40
N PRO A 322 -13.78 -22.36 -19.89
CA PRO A 322 -13.61 -23.43 -20.86
C PRO A 322 -13.83 -23.01 -22.33
N ALA A 323 -14.04 -21.71 -22.60
CA ALA A 323 -14.55 -21.24 -23.90
C ALA A 323 -13.61 -21.55 -25.09
N GLU A 324 -12.30 -21.45 -24.87
CA GLU A 324 -11.27 -21.70 -25.89
C GLU A 324 -10.49 -22.99 -25.58
N TYR A 325 -10.19 -23.23 -24.31
CA TYR A 325 -9.48 -24.42 -23.84
C TYR A 325 -10.36 -25.21 -22.88
N ALA A 326 -10.49 -26.52 -23.11
CA ALA A 326 -11.37 -27.37 -22.29
C ALA A 326 -10.89 -27.55 -20.85
N THR A 327 -9.59 -27.35 -20.59
CA THR A 327 -8.98 -27.47 -19.26
C THR A 327 -8.01 -26.32 -19.00
N ILE A 328 -7.76 -26.04 -17.72
CA ILE A 328 -6.80 -25.02 -17.29
C ILE A 328 -5.38 -25.40 -17.72
N GLN A 329 -4.99 -26.67 -17.54
CA GLN A 329 -3.66 -27.14 -17.96
C GLN A 329 -3.44 -26.96 -19.48
N ALA A 330 -4.45 -27.25 -20.31
CA ALA A 330 -4.31 -27.05 -21.75
C ALA A 330 -4.11 -25.58 -22.15
N ALA A 331 -4.68 -24.65 -21.38
CA ALA A 331 -4.46 -23.23 -21.57
C ALA A 331 -3.04 -22.82 -21.14
N ILE A 332 -2.56 -23.29 -19.98
CA ILE A 332 -1.18 -23.05 -19.51
C ILE A 332 -0.15 -23.60 -20.51
N ASP A 333 -0.37 -24.81 -21.02
CA ASP A 333 0.54 -25.45 -22.00
C ASP A 333 0.66 -24.62 -23.30
N ALA A 334 -0.44 -23.97 -23.70
CA ALA A 334 -0.52 -23.17 -24.92
C ALA A 334 -0.04 -21.72 -24.74
N ALA A 335 -0.03 -21.22 -23.50
CA ALA A 335 0.30 -19.84 -23.17
C ALA A 335 1.78 -19.50 -23.39
N ASN A 336 2.04 -18.22 -23.67
CA ASN A 336 3.35 -17.59 -23.62
C ASN A 336 3.57 -16.94 -22.25
N ASP A 337 4.83 -16.63 -21.93
CA ASP A 337 5.13 -15.86 -20.72
C ASP A 337 4.46 -14.47 -20.79
N GLY A 338 3.80 -14.08 -19.70
CA GLY A 338 2.98 -12.87 -19.58
C GLY A 338 1.49 -13.08 -19.86
N ASP A 339 1.09 -14.21 -20.45
CA ASP A 339 -0.32 -14.48 -20.75
C ASP A 339 -1.16 -14.70 -19.48
N THR A 340 -2.45 -14.40 -19.59
CA THR A 340 -3.46 -14.59 -18.54
C THR A 340 -4.41 -15.72 -18.91
N ILE A 341 -4.55 -16.71 -18.01
CA ILE A 341 -5.55 -17.76 -18.09
C ILE A 341 -6.78 -17.30 -17.31
N LEU A 342 -7.84 -16.92 -18.03
CA LEU A 342 -9.10 -16.48 -17.44
C LEU A 342 -10.08 -17.65 -17.35
N VAL A 343 -10.49 -17.99 -16.13
CA VAL A 343 -11.38 -19.10 -15.84
C VAL A 343 -12.79 -18.60 -15.51
N GLU A 344 -13.76 -19.08 -16.27
CA GLU A 344 -15.19 -18.82 -16.04
C GLU A 344 -15.74 -19.63 -14.86
N PRO A 345 -16.85 -19.19 -14.23
CA PRO A 345 -17.51 -19.93 -13.16
C PRO A 345 -17.80 -21.39 -13.53
N GLY A 346 -17.44 -22.30 -12.62
CA GLY A 346 -17.54 -23.74 -12.82
C GLY A 346 -16.73 -24.50 -11.77
N THR A 347 -16.78 -25.83 -11.86
CA THR A 347 -15.92 -26.73 -11.07
C THR A 347 -14.96 -27.43 -12.02
N PHE A 348 -13.66 -27.27 -11.78
CA PHE A 348 -12.58 -27.81 -12.58
C PHE A 348 -11.83 -28.85 -11.75
N HIS A 349 -11.61 -30.03 -12.33
CA HIS A 349 -11.02 -31.17 -11.66
C HIS A 349 -9.59 -31.44 -12.13
N GLY A 350 -8.78 -31.97 -11.22
CA GLY A 350 -7.41 -32.40 -11.48
C GLY A 350 -6.37 -31.35 -11.06
N SER A 351 -5.11 -31.75 -11.09
CA SER A 351 -3.99 -30.89 -10.72
C SER A 351 -3.59 -29.94 -11.84
N ILE A 352 -3.00 -28.81 -11.45
CA ILE A 352 -2.51 -27.74 -12.32
C ILE A 352 -1.01 -27.59 -12.07
N ASP A 353 -0.21 -27.70 -13.12
CA ASP A 353 1.25 -27.49 -13.07
C ASP A 353 1.63 -26.31 -13.97
N PHE A 354 2.21 -25.27 -13.34
CA PHE A 354 2.72 -24.10 -14.05
C PHE A 354 4.02 -24.38 -14.82
N GLY A 355 4.74 -25.45 -14.50
CA GLY A 355 6.02 -25.78 -15.09
C GLY A 355 7.01 -24.60 -15.05
N GLN A 356 7.59 -24.27 -16.19
CA GLN A 356 8.51 -23.13 -16.34
C GLN A 356 7.82 -21.88 -16.94
N LYS A 357 6.49 -21.83 -17.00
CA LYS A 357 5.72 -20.73 -17.61
C LYS A 357 5.49 -19.61 -16.60
N LEU A 358 5.70 -18.37 -17.03
CA LEU A 358 5.31 -17.18 -16.25
C LEU A 358 3.93 -16.70 -16.72
N VAL A 359 2.86 -17.30 -16.18
CA VAL A 359 1.47 -16.96 -16.56
C VAL A 359 0.66 -16.59 -15.32
N HIS A 360 -0.41 -15.81 -15.52
CA HIS A 360 -1.37 -15.47 -14.47
C HIS A 360 -2.60 -16.36 -14.59
N LEU A 361 -3.04 -16.98 -13.50
CA LEU A 361 -4.27 -17.76 -13.43
C LEU A 361 -5.31 -16.97 -12.63
N VAL A 362 -6.39 -16.55 -13.27
CA VAL A 362 -7.39 -15.66 -12.66
C VAL A 362 -8.82 -16.11 -12.96
N SER A 363 -9.74 -15.86 -12.04
CA SER A 363 -11.18 -16.04 -12.29
C SER A 363 -11.85 -14.72 -12.70
N ARG A 364 -13.16 -14.75 -12.94
CA ARG A 364 -13.96 -13.52 -13.12
C ARG A 364 -13.93 -12.55 -11.96
N GLN A 365 -13.52 -12.98 -10.75
CA GLN A 365 -13.33 -12.06 -9.63
C GLN A 365 -12.30 -10.97 -9.97
N TYR A 366 -11.24 -11.32 -10.71
CA TYR A 366 -10.19 -10.39 -11.10
C TYR A 366 -10.71 -9.22 -11.96
N LEU A 367 -11.65 -9.51 -12.89
CA LEU A 367 -12.21 -8.50 -13.78
C LEU A 367 -13.36 -7.71 -13.14
N ALA A 368 -14.19 -8.38 -12.34
CA ALA A 368 -15.44 -7.81 -11.85
C ALA A 368 -15.33 -7.22 -10.43
N GLY A 369 -14.30 -7.56 -9.67
CA GLY A 369 -14.17 -7.23 -8.24
C GLY A 369 -15.19 -7.93 -7.32
N ASP A 370 -16.24 -8.55 -7.88
CA ASP A 370 -17.29 -9.25 -7.14
C ASP A 370 -16.76 -10.55 -6.51
N GLN A 371 -16.69 -10.55 -5.18
CA GLN A 371 -16.22 -11.68 -4.38
C GLN A 371 -17.07 -12.94 -4.56
N SER A 372 -18.33 -12.82 -5.02
CA SER A 372 -19.20 -13.98 -5.26
C SER A 372 -18.67 -14.93 -6.34
N PHE A 373 -17.73 -14.49 -7.17
CA PHE A 373 -17.08 -15.34 -8.17
C PHE A 373 -16.10 -16.36 -7.58
N ILE A 374 -15.57 -16.13 -6.38
CA ILE A 374 -14.65 -17.04 -5.69
C ILE A 374 -15.34 -18.36 -5.38
N ALA A 375 -16.52 -18.30 -4.74
CA ALA A 375 -17.33 -19.47 -4.43
C ALA A 375 -17.95 -20.16 -5.67
N LYS A 376 -17.96 -19.48 -6.82
CA LYS A 376 -18.50 -20.01 -8.08
C LYS A 376 -17.44 -20.59 -9.01
N THR A 377 -16.15 -20.41 -8.71
CA THR A 377 -15.03 -20.87 -9.54
C THR A 377 -14.15 -21.78 -8.70
N ILE A 378 -14.44 -23.08 -8.76
CA ILE A 378 -13.90 -24.09 -7.86
C ILE A 378 -12.85 -24.92 -8.60
N LEU A 379 -11.65 -25.01 -8.01
CA LEU A 379 -10.58 -25.90 -8.39
C LEU A 379 -10.59 -27.05 -7.36
N ASP A 380 -10.83 -28.28 -7.82
CA ASP A 380 -11.05 -29.44 -6.96
C ASP A 380 -10.03 -30.55 -7.28
N GLY A 381 -9.15 -30.84 -6.31
CA GLY A 381 -8.06 -31.80 -6.45
C GLY A 381 -8.49 -33.26 -6.38
N GLN A 382 -9.75 -33.54 -5.99
CA GLN A 382 -10.32 -34.88 -5.85
C GLN A 382 -9.47 -35.87 -5.02
N GLY A 383 -8.72 -35.36 -4.04
CA GLY A 383 -7.82 -36.11 -3.17
C GLY A 383 -6.46 -36.44 -3.79
N GLY A 384 -6.03 -35.71 -4.83
CA GLY A 384 -4.67 -35.80 -5.36
C GLY A 384 -3.63 -35.15 -4.44
N ASP A 385 -2.35 -35.49 -4.66
CA ASP A 385 -1.21 -35.04 -3.86
C ASP A 385 -1.10 -33.51 -3.77
N PHE A 386 -1.44 -32.80 -4.84
CA PHE A 386 -1.56 -31.34 -4.82
C PHE A 386 -2.61 -30.88 -5.83
N LEU A 387 -3.19 -29.70 -5.60
CA LEU A 387 -4.09 -29.06 -6.56
C LEU A 387 -3.32 -28.13 -7.51
N ILE A 388 -2.43 -27.28 -7.00
CA ILE A 388 -1.58 -26.41 -7.83
C ILE A 388 -0.11 -26.64 -7.49
N GLN A 389 0.72 -26.82 -8.51
CA GLN A 389 2.17 -26.82 -8.37
C GLN A 389 2.78 -25.58 -9.01
N VAL A 390 3.62 -24.87 -8.25
CA VAL A 390 4.36 -23.69 -8.70
C VAL A 390 5.87 -23.93 -8.63
N PRO A 391 6.50 -24.43 -9.71
CA PRO A 391 7.94 -24.61 -9.74
C PRO A 391 8.69 -23.28 -9.85
N ARG A 392 9.91 -23.23 -9.28
CA ARG A 392 10.89 -22.16 -9.57
C ARG A 392 11.16 -22.05 -11.08
N ILE A 393 11.16 -20.82 -11.60
CA ILE A 393 11.59 -20.55 -12.97
C ILE A 393 13.09 -20.32 -12.96
N GLU A 394 13.87 -21.25 -13.52
CA GLU A 394 15.34 -21.19 -13.44
C GLU A 394 15.93 -19.97 -14.15
N SER A 395 15.32 -19.55 -15.26
CA SER A 395 15.75 -18.36 -16.00
C SER A 395 15.33 -17.04 -15.36
N GLN A 396 14.31 -17.07 -14.48
CA GLN A 396 13.73 -15.88 -13.83
C GLN A 396 13.38 -16.17 -12.36
N PRO A 397 14.37 -16.41 -11.49
CA PRO A 397 14.21 -16.74 -10.06
C PRO A 397 13.24 -15.87 -9.25
N GLU A 398 13.18 -14.59 -9.57
CA GLU A 398 12.40 -13.59 -8.83
C GLU A 398 11.05 -13.27 -9.49
N ALA A 399 10.72 -13.93 -10.61
CA ALA A 399 9.44 -13.73 -11.27
C ALA A 399 8.31 -14.38 -10.47
N THR A 400 7.22 -13.62 -10.31
CA THR A 400 6.05 -14.02 -9.52
C THR A 400 4.86 -14.28 -10.44
N ARG A 401 4.19 -15.42 -10.24
CA ARG A 401 2.93 -15.75 -10.93
C ARG A 401 1.75 -15.25 -10.10
N LEU A 402 0.62 -14.97 -10.72
CA LEU A 402 -0.61 -14.58 -10.01
C LEU A 402 -1.58 -15.75 -10.02
N ILE A 403 -2.16 -16.05 -8.86
CA ILE A 403 -3.31 -16.95 -8.70
C ILE A 403 -4.38 -16.15 -7.98
N GLN A 404 -5.53 -15.91 -8.63
CA GLN A 404 -6.55 -15.04 -8.04
C GLN A 404 -7.99 -15.45 -8.30
N GLY A 405 -8.80 -15.41 -7.24
CA GLY A 405 -10.26 -15.45 -7.36
C GLY A 405 -10.90 -16.84 -7.32
N PHE A 406 -10.28 -17.82 -6.67
CA PHE A 406 -10.71 -19.23 -6.73
C PHE A 406 -11.07 -19.81 -5.36
N THR A 407 -11.96 -20.81 -5.35
CA THR A 407 -12.03 -21.79 -4.26
C THR A 407 -11.14 -22.97 -4.61
N LEU A 408 -10.15 -23.27 -3.79
CA LEU A 408 -9.21 -24.40 -3.90
C LEU A 408 -9.59 -25.43 -2.84
N GLN A 409 -9.83 -26.68 -3.25
CA GLN A 409 -10.27 -27.71 -2.30
C GLN A 409 -9.87 -29.13 -2.65
N ASN A 410 -9.98 -30.01 -1.63
CA ASN A 410 -9.90 -31.46 -1.75
C ASN A 410 -8.59 -31.96 -2.39
N ALA A 411 -7.44 -31.60 -1.83
CA ALA A 411 -6.13 -32.14 -2.19
C ALA A 411 -5.36 -32.53 -0.91
N ASP A 412 -4.17 -33.13 -1.03
CA ASP A 412 -3.17 -33.06 0.05
C ASP A 412 -2.75 -31.60 0.15
N ASP A 413 -1.99 -31.06 -0.80
CA ASP A 413 -1.66 -29.63 -0.76
C ASP A 413 -2.59 -28.81 -1.65
N GLY A 414 -3.12 -27.71 -1.12
CA GLY A 414 -3.83 -26.73 -1.95
C GLY A 414 -2.89 -26.13 -3.01
N ILE A 415 -1.70 -25.73 -2.60
CA ILE A 415 -0.63 -25.26 -3.47
C ILE A 415 0.70 -25.77 -2.92
N THR A 416 1.49 -26.49 -3.72
CA THR A 416 2.89 -26.81 -3.41
C THR A 416 3.83 -25.96 -4.28
N SER A 417 4.89 -25.38 -3.71
CA SER A 417 5.71 -24.40 -4.41
C SER A 417 7.19 -24.45 -4.08
N THR A 418 8.03 -24.35 -5.11
CA THR A 418 9.46 -23.98 -4.99
C THR A 418 9.76 -22.61 -5.61
N GLY A 419 8.76 -22.02 -6.29
CA GLY A 419 8.82 -20.74 -6.98
C GLY A 419 8.10 -19.63 -6.23
N ARG A 420 8.04 -18.45 -6.86
CA ARG A 420 7.30 -17.31 -6.32
C ARG A 420 5.90 -17.21 -6.93
N PHE A 421 4.89 -16.96 -6.10
CA PHE A 421 3.53 -16.63 -6.54
C PHE A 421 2.85 -15.65 -5.59
N ASP A 422 1.90 -14.90 -6.14
CA ASP A 422 0.94 -14.12 -5.39
C ASP A 422 -0.40 -14.85 -5.42
N LEU A 423 -0.98 -15.09 -4.24
CA LEU A 423 -2.32 -15.65 -4.05
C LEU A 423 -3.24 -14.56 -3.50
N LEU A 424 -4.18 -14.13 -4.32
CA LEU A 424 -5.10 -13.04 -3.99
C LEU A 424 -6.55 -13.52 -4.05
N HIS A 425 -7.40 -13.08 -3.12
CA HIS A 425 -8.85 -13.31 -3.18
C HIS A 425 -9.24 -14.78 -3.41
N CYS A 426 -8.61 -15.70 -2.69
CA CYS A 426 -8.90 -17.12 -2.79
C CYS A 426 -9.47 -17.68 -1.49
N ARG A 427 -10.20 -18.78 -1.59
CA ARG A 427 -10.53 -19.63 -0.45
C ARG A 427 -9.81 -20.96 -0.60
N VAL A 428 -9.08 -21.41 0.42
CA VAL A 428 -8.40 -22.71 0.42
C VAL A 428 -8.95 -23.54 1.57
N THR A 429 -9.55 -24.69 1.25
CA THR A 429 -10.33 -25.46 2.23
C THR A 429 -10.30 -26.97 1.97
N ASN A 430 -10.38 -27.77 3.03
CA ASN A 430 -10.38 -29.24 2.95
C ASN A 430 -9.14 -29.82 2.24
N THR A 431 -8.01 -29.12 2.31
CA THR A 431 -6.69 -29.67 1.97
C THR A 431 -6.03 -30.22 3.23
N THR A 432 -4.89 -30.90 3.14
CA THR A 432 -3.96 -31.13 4.26
C THR A 432 -3.35 -29.79 4.61
N ASP A 433 -2.39 -29.30 3.82
CA ASP A 433 -1.92 -27.92 3.91
C ASP A 433 -2.64 -27.02 2.90
N GLY A 434 -2.96 -25.81 3.32
CA GLY A 434 -3.50 -24.81 2.39
C GLY A 434 -2.47 -24.40 1.33
N ILE A 435 -1.26 -24.06 1.80
CA ILE A 435 -0.07 -23.85 0.98
C ILE A 435 1.09 -24.58 1.65
N ASP A 436 1.85 -25.32 0.86
CA ASP A 436 3.14 -25.90 1.19
C ASP A 436 4.23 -25.18 0.37
N TYR A 437 5.05 -24.36 1.02
CA TYR A 437 6.23 -23.76 0.39
C TYR A 437 7.49 -24.58 0.68
N GLU A 438 8.02 -25.25 -0.34
CA GLU A 438 9.34 -25.90 -0.34
C GLU A 438 10.48 -24.93 -0.79
N GLY A 439 10.15 -23.64 -0.91
CA GLY A 439 11.03 -22.57 -1.36
C GLY A 439 10.28 -21.43 -2.08
N GLY A 440 10.96 -20.29 -2.25
CA GLY A 440 10.40 -19.16 -3.01
C GLY A 440 9.66 -18.17 -2.12
N GLY A 441 8.33 -18.07 -2.30
CA GLY A 441 7.47 -17.17 -1.53
C GLY A 441 6.62 -16.25 -2.40
N GLY A 442 6.47 -14.99 -2.01
CA GLY A 442 5.56 -14.04 -2.67
C GLY A 442 4.51 -13.51 -1.70
N THR A 443 3.33 -13.15 -2.22
CA THR A 443 2.29 -12.47 -1.44
C THR A 443 1.05 -13.33 -1.28
N VAL A 444 0.57 -13.51 -0.05
CA VAL A 444 -0.73 -14.14 0.23
C VAL A 444 -1.64 -13.08 0.85
N ARG A 445 -2.74 -12.73 0.16
CA ARG A 445 -3.60 -11.61 0.53
C ARG A 445 -5.09 -11.82 0.25
N TYR A 446 -5.94 -11.27 1.12
CA TYR A 446 -7.41 -11.35 1.01
C TYR A 446 -7.93 -12.78 0.85
N CYS A 447 -7.22 -13.75 1.42
CA CYS A 447 -7.57 -15.15 1.33
C CYS A 447 -8.26 -15.64 2.60
N LEU A 448 -9.11 -16.66 2.43
CA LEU A 448 -9.69 -17.45 3.51
C LEU A 448 -9.06 -18.84 3.49
N PHE A 449 -8.44 -19.24 4.59
CA PHE A 449 -7.95 -20.61 4.81
C PHE A 449 -8.79 -21.24 5.92
N ASP A 450 -9.56 -22.26 5.59
CA ASP A 450 -10.48 -22.86 6.55
C ASP A 450 -10.65 -24.37 6.41
N HIS A 451 -10.72 -25.08 7.54
CA HIS A 451 -10.94 -26.53 7.58
C HIS A 451 -9.88 -27.35 6.83
N ASN A 452 -8.64 -26.87 6.78
CA ASN A 452 -7.52 -27.69 6.33
C ASN A 452 -7.16 -28.71 7.42
N ARG A 453 -6.60 -29.86 7.02
CA ARG A 453 -6.36 -31.02 7.89
C ARG A 453 -5.04 -30.95 8.63
N ASP A 454 -4.17 -30.05 8.22
CA ASP A 454 -2.93 -29.71 8.89
C ASP A 454 -2.87 -28.16 8.93
N ASP A 455 -1.90 -27.51 8.28
CA ASP A 455 -1.70 -26.07 8.35
C ASP A 455 -2.51 -25.29 7.32
N ALA A 456 -2.79 -24.02 7.63
CA ALA A 456 -3.25 -23.12 6.57
C ALA A 456 -2.13 -22.72 5.61
N ILE A 457 -0.93 -22.42 6.12
CA ILE A 457 0.23 -22.02 5.31
C ILE A 457 1.50 -22.56 5.99
N ASP A 458 2.20 -23.47 5.33
CA ASP A 458 3.51 -23.99 5.75
C ASP A 458 4.65 -23.35 4.91
N LEU A 459 5.75 -23.00 5.59
CA LEU A 459 6.93 -22.35 5.03
C LEU A 459 8.19 -23.14 5.33
N ASP A 460 8.59 -23.96 4.37
CA ASP A 460 9.82 -24.74 4.33
C ASP A 460 10.87 -24.13 3.38
N GLY A 461 12.09 -24.66 3.44
CA GLY A 461 13.18 -24.31 2.55
C GLY A 461 13.53 -22.81 2.52
N ASN A 462 14.05 -22.35 1.38
CA ASN A 462 14.50 -20.96 1.19
C ASN A 462 13.32 -20.02 0.86
N THR A 463 12.39 -19.88 1.80
CA THR A 463 11.13 -19.12 1.61
C THR A 463 11.13 -17.78 2.33
N ALA A 464 10.59 -16.76 1.68
CA ALA A 464 10.25 -15.45 2.26
C ALA A 464 8.93 -14.94 1.67
N ALA A 465 7.94 -14.68 2.52
CA ALA A 465 6.59 -14.31 2.08
C ALA A 465 6.03 -13.09 2.83
N LEU A 466 5.14 -12.36 2.16
CA LEU A 466 4.24 -11.38 2.75
C LEU A 466 2.87 -12.02 2.90
N ILE A 467 2.48 -12.34 4.13
CA ILE A 467 1.17 -12.93 4.45
C ILE A 467 0.35 -11.86 5.14
N GLU A 468 -0.64 -11.29 4.46
CA GLU A 468 -1.47 -10.25 5.09
C GLU A 468 -2.92 -10.18 4.68
N LEU A 469 -3.75 -9.57 5.53
CA LEU A 469 -5.17 -9.34 5.24
C LEU A 469 -5.94 -10.65 4.96
N ASN A 470 -5.48 -11.75 5.55
CA ASN A 470 -6.09 -13.07 5.42
C ASN A 470 -6.91 -13.44 6.66
N GLN A 471 -7.83 -14.38 6.48
CA GLN A 471 -8.52 -15.08 7.54
C GLN A 471 -8.05 -16.53 7.53
N LEU A 472 -7.43 -16.99 8.61
CA LEU A 472 -6.95 -18.36 8.79
C LEU A 472 -7.69 -18.93 9.99
N SER A 473 -8.69 -19.77 9.75
CA SER A 473 -9.62 -20.18 10.80
C SER A 473 -9.99 -21.65 10.74
N ASP A 474 -10.05 -22.29 11.91
CA ASP A 474 -10.55 -23.67 12.04
C ASP A 474 -9.71 -24.68 11.22
N ASN A 475 -8.41 -24.45 11.09
CA ASN A 475 -7.44 -25.43 10.57
C ASN A 475 -7.03 -26.39 11.69
N GLN A 476 -6.73 -27.65 11.34
CA GLN A 476 -6.57 -28.73 12.31
C GLN A 476 -5.22 -28.73 13.03
N ASP A 477 -4.20 -28.10 12.44
CA ASP A 477 -2.91 -27.86 13.08
C ASP A 477 -2.68 -26.34 13.23
N ASP A 478 -1.69 -25.73 12.61
CA ASP A 478 -1.35 -24.32 12.78
C ASP A 478 -2.08 -23.38 11.82
N GLY A 479 -2.15 -22.11 12.21
CA GLY A 479 -2.47 -21.05 11.26
C GLY A 479 -1.34 -20.87 10.23
N ILE A 480 -0.11 -20.75 10.71
CA ILE A 480 1.08 -20.60 9.86
C ILE A 480 2.24 -21.36 10.51
N GLU A 481 2.76 -22.41 9.87
CA GLU A 481 4.00 -23.08 10.26
C GLU A 481 5.19 -22.46 9.48
N ILE A 482 6.33 -22.30 10.15
CA ILE A 482 7.57 -21.82 9.51
C ILE A 482 8.76 -22.62 10.03
N ARG A 483 9.44 -23.32 9.12
CA ARG A 483 10.72 -23.95 9.41
C ARG A 483 11.89 -23.04 9.05
N LEU A 484 12.70 -22.74 10.06
CA LEU A 484 13.91 -21.94 9.95
C LEU A 484 15.08 -22.82 9.52
N GLU A 485 14.92 -23.50 8.40
CA GLU A 485 15.89 -24.44 7.84
C GLU A 485 17.25 -23.77 7.55
N PRO A 486 18.36 -24.53 7.51
CA PRO A 486 19.70 -23.98 7.42
C PRO A 486 19.86 -23.15 6.16
N TYR A 487 20.24 -21.90 6.34
CA TYR A 487 20.39 -20.92 5.27
C TYR A 487 21.65 -20.10 5.48
N ASP A 488 22.67 -20.39 4.67
CA ASP A 488 24.04 -19.87 4.80
C ASP A 488 24.37 -18.73 3.82
N LYS A 489 23.35 -18.23 3.10
CA LYS A 489 23.53 -17.16 2.12
C LYS A 489 23.43 -15.77 2.77
N PRO A 490 24.07 -14.74 2.18
CA PRO A 490 24.07 -13.39 2.73
C PRO A 490 22.77 -12.62 2.45
N GLU A 491 21.93 -13.05 1.51
CA GLU A 491 20.67 -12.37 1.19
C GLU A 491 19.66 -12.55 2.33
N LEU A 492 19.07 -11.46 2.83
CA LEU A 492 18.06 -11.55 3.88
C LEU A 492 16.77 -12.17 3.36
N LEU A 493 16.31 -13.25 4.02
CA LEU A 493 14.95 -13.75 3.89
C LEU A 493 14.07 -13.09 4.96
N GLU A 494 13.27 -12.12 4.56
CA GLU A 494 12.33 -11.42 5.45
C GLU A 494 10.90 -11.92 5.22
N THR A 495 10.31 -12.54 6.25
CA THR A 495 8.91 -12.94 6.27
C THR A 495 8.11 -11.94 7.10
N VAL A 496 7.04 -11.42 6.51
CA VAL A 496 6.15 -10.45 7.16
C VAL A 496 4.76 -11.04 7.25
N ILE A 497 4.29 -11.28 8.48
CA ILE A 497 2.94 -11.74 8.78
C ILE A 497 2.20 -10.57 9.39
N ARG A 498 1.26 -9.97 8.67
CA ARG A 498 0.57 -8.79 9.18
C ARG A 498 -0.89 -8.67 8.89
N ASN A 499 -1.62 -7.94 9.71
CA ASN A 499 -3.04 -7.68 9.45
C ASN A 499 -3.83 -8.96 9.12
N ASN A 500 -3.50 -10.10 9.71
CA ASN A 500 -4.29 -11.32 9.55
C ASN A 500 -5.22 -11.51 10.74
N ARG A 501 -6.29 -12.27 10.50
CA ARG A 501 -7.10 -12.86 11.54
C ARG A 501 -6.82 -14.36 11.59
N ILE A 502 -6.19 -14.82 12.67
CA ILE A 502 -5.87 -16.23 12.90
C ILE A 502 -6.75 -16.70 14.07
N ALA A 503 -7.55 -17.75 13.88
CA ALA A 503 -8.57 -18.12 14.84
C ALA A 503 -8.81 -19.63 14.94
N ASN A 504 -8.97 -20.12 16.17
CA ASN A 504 -9.40 -21.50 16.44
C ASN A 504 -8.54 -22.57 15.75
N CYS A 505 -7.25 -22.31 15.56
CA CYS A 505 -6.33 -23.33 15.06
C CYS A 505 -6.21 -24.48 16.06
N GLY A 506 -6.05 -25.69 15.52
CA GLY A 506 -5.94 -26.90 16.32
C GLY A 506 -4.64 -26.98 17.10
N GLU A 507 -3.59 -26.24 16.72
CA GLU A 507 -2.36 -26.05 17.49
C GLU A 507 -2.12 -24.55 17.73
N ASP A 508 -1.09 -23.98 17.11
CA ASP A 508 -0.67 -22.61 17.27
C ASP A 508 -1.34 -21.67 16.25
N GLY A 509 -1.35 -20.39 16.59
CA GLY A 509 -1.67 -19.37 15.59
C GLY A 509 -0.55 -19.27 14.55
N ILE A 510 0.69 -19.18 15.03
CA ILE A 510 1.90 -19.12 14.21
C ILE A 510 2.97 -19.96 14.92
N GLN A 511 3.53 -20.94 14.23
CA GLN A 511 4.57 -21.82 14.75
C GLN A 511 5.92 -21.50 14.10
N LEU A 512 6.97 -21.34 14.91
CA LEU A 512 8.33 -21.12 14.43
C LEU A 512 9.24 -22.27 14.88
N ILE A 513 9.80 -23.01 13.92
CA ILE A 513 10.64 -24.18 14.19
C ILE A 513 12.10 -23.88 13.85
N GLY A 514 12.95 -23.84 14.87
CA GLY A 514 14.39 -23.63 14.77
C GLY A 514 15.17 -24.90 14.44
N TYR A 515 16.27 -24.72 13.69
CA TYR A 515 17.21 -25.78 13.30
C TYR A 515 18.56 -25.66 14.05
N ASP A 516 18.58 -24.90 15.15
CA ASP A 516 19.72 -24.66 16.07
C ASP A 516 21.00 -24.13 15.40
N VAL A 517 20.85 -23.51 14.23
CA VAL A 517 21.92 -22.83 13.49
C VAL A 517 21.46 -21.42 13.14
N PRO A 518 22.34 -20.40 13.27
CA PRO A 518 21.97 -19.06 12.85
C PRO A 518 21.67 -19.01 11.35
N THR A 519 20.55 -18.39 10.98
CA THR A 519 20.20 -18.12 9.59
C THR A 519 20.11 -16.62 9.32
N THR A 520 20.31 -16.22 8.06
CA THR A 520 20.08 -14.83 7.62
C THR A 520 18.58 -14.60 7.37
N ARG A 521 17.76 -14.76 8.41
CA ARG A 521 16.30 -14.55 8.38
C ARG A 521 15.88 -13.42 9.31
N LYS A 522 14.73 -12.82 9.00
CA LYS A 522 14.04 -11.88 9.90
C LYS A 522 12.54 -12.11 9.81
N LEU A 523 11.89 -12.15 10.96
CA LEU A 523 10.45 -12.32 11.06
C LEU A 523 9.80 -11.06 11.64
N VAL A 524 8.79 -10.54 10.96
CA VAL A 524 7.98 -9.41 11.43
C VAL A 524 6.53 -9.86 11.52
N ILE A 525 6.04 -10.01 12.74
CA ILE A 525 4.68 -10.42 13.06
C ILE A 525 3.95 -9.23 13.65
N GLU A 526 3.09 -8.57 12.87
CA GLU A 526 2.47 -7.31 13.29
C GLU A 526 1.00 -7.15 12.96
N LYS A 527 0.25 -6.44 13.80
CA LYS A 527 -1.14 -6.06 13.48
C LYS A 527 -2.09 -7.24 13.26
N ASN A 528 -1.73 -8.44 13.75
CA ASN A 528 -2.57 -9.63 13.66
C ASN A 528 -3.51 -9.75 14.86
N VAL A 529 -4.69 -10.32 14.62
CA VAL A 529 -5.61 -10.79 15.66
C VAL A 529 -5.49 -12.31 15.74
N ILE A 530 -4.97 -12.83 16.85
CA ILE A 530 -4.79 -14.28 17.08
C ILE A 530 -5.68 -14.72 18.24
N VAL A 531 -6.67 -15.55 17.99
CA VAL A 531 -7.69 -15.88 19.01
C VAL A 531 -8.00 -17.36 19.11
N GLY A 532 -8.14 -17.85 20.35
CA GLY A 532 -8.70 -19.17 20.63
C GLY A 532 -7.92 -20.33 20.01
N CYS A 533 -6.63 -20.14 19.67
CA CYS A 533 -5.79 -21.25 19.20
C CYS A 533 -5.59 -22.23 20.36
N ARG A 534 -5.61 -23.54 20.08
CA ARG A 534 -5.59 -24.57 21.13
C ARG A 534 -4.33 -24.46 21.98
N MET A 535 -3.20 -24.10 21.37
CA MET A 535 -1.88 -23.99 21.98
C MET A 535 -1.39 -22.54 22.01
N ALA A 536 -0.24 -22.22 21.42
CA ALA A 536 0.32 -20.88 21.46
C ALA A 536 -0.38 -19.92 20.48
N GLY A 537 -0.36 -18.62 20.77
CA GLY A 537 -0.62 -17.62 19.73
C GLY A 537 0.54 -17.56 18.75
N ILE A 538 1.76 -17.55 19.30
CA ILE A 538 3.02 -17.67 18.57
C ILE A 538 3.92 -18.65 19.34
N GLY A 539 4.11 -19.84 18.77
CA GLY A 539 4.95 -20.93 19.28
C GLY A 539 6.40 -20.81 18.78
N MET A 540 7.37 -21.27 19.56
CA MET A 540 8.78 -21.31 19.16
C MET A 540 9.48 -22.56 19.68
N MET A 541 9.95 -23.39 18.75
CA MET A 541 10.62 -24.66 19.00
C MET A 541 12.03 -24.68 18.40
N SER A 542 12.85 -25.61 18.87
CA SER A 542 14.25 -25.84 18.55
C SER A 542 14.44 -27.25 17.99
N GLY A 543 15.62 -27.53 17.44
CA GLY A 543 16.00 -28.88 17.03
C GLY A 543 15.00 -29.58 16.08
N HIS A 544 14.36 -28.84 15.18
CA HIS A 544 13.37 -29.37 14.21
C HIS A 544 12.11 -29.96 14.87
N ASN A 545 11.80 -29.56 16.10
CA ASN A 545 10.65 -30.07 16.80
C ASN A 545 9.37 -29.43 16.25
N THR A 546 8.61 -30.18 15.45
CA THR A 546 7.31 -29.80 14.88
C THR A 546 6.15 -30.00 15.87
N ARG A 547 6.44 -30.26 17.15
CA ARG A 547 5.41 -30.45 18.17
C ARG A 547 5.58 -29.39 19.23
N GLU A 548 4.60 -28.50 19.34
CA GLU A 548 4.61 -27.47 20.38
C GLU A 548 4.67 -28.12 21.78
N ASP A 549 5.72 -27.76 22.50
CA ASP A 549 6.03 -28.19 23.87
C ASP A 549 6.23 -26.98 24.82
N TYR A 550 5.93 -25.80 24.29
CA TYR A 550 6.08 -24.48 24.85
C TYR A 550 7.50 -24.16 25.25
N GLU A 551 8.54 -24.81 24.72
CA GLU A 551 9.88 -24.67 25.27
C GLU A 551 10.39 -23.22 25.27
N ALA A 552 9.82 -22.34 24.42
CA ALA A 552 10.24 -20.96 24.27
C ALA A 552 11.70 -20.94 23.77
N ALA A 553 11.89 -21.56 22.62
CA ALA A 553 13.19 -21.88 22.05
C ALA A 553 14.03 -20.61 21.85
N PRO A 554 15.34 -20.64 22.16
CA PRO A 554 16.24 -19.51 21.98
C PRO A 554 16.64 -19.32 20.51
N LEU A 555 15.65 -19.07 19.64
CA LEU A 555 15.87 -18.86 18.21
C LEU A 555 16.88 -17.71 17.98
N PRO A 556 17.94 -17.93 17.17
CA PRO A 556 18.96 -16.93 16.90
C PRO A 556 18.51 -15.84 15.91
N GLU A 557 17.39 -16.04 15.20
CA GLU A 557 16.85 -15.09 14.23
C GLU A 557 16.20 -13.87 14.90
N PRO A 558 16.36 -12.65 14.34
CA PRO A 558 15.58 -11.49 14.73
C PRO A 558 14.07 -11.68 14.52
N ILE A 559 13.32 -11.71 15.62
CA ILE A 559 11.86 -11.84 15.63
C ILE A 559 11.21 -10.59 16.24
N ILE A 560 10.36 -9.92 15.48
CA ILE A 560 9.65 -8.70 15.91
C ILE A 560 8.16 -9.00 15.99
N ILE A 561 7.62 -9.00 17.22
CA ILE A 561 6.20 -9.20 17.51
C ILE A 561 5.63 -7.88 18.01
N ARG A 562 4.90 -7.17 17.15
CA ARG A 562 4.40 -5.83 17.50
C ARG A 562 2.97 -5.54 17.10
N GLN A 563 2.26 -4.78 17.93
CA GLN A 563 0.88 -4.37 17.62
C GLN A 563 -0.03 -5.56 17.30
N ASN A 564 0.11 -6.71 17.95
CA ASN A 564 -0.83 -7.82 17.79
C ASN A 564 -1.86 -7.81 18.93
N THR A 565 -3.07 -8.29 18.66
CA THR A 565 -4.07 -8.57 19.69
C THR A 565 -4.23 -10.09 19.80
N MET A 566 -3.91 -10.64 20.97
CA MET A 566 -4.00 -12.07 21.24
C MET A 566 -5.00 -12.34 22.36
N VAL A 567 -5.93 -13.28 22.13
CA VAL A 567 -7.05 -13.52 23.04
C VAL A 567 -7.28 -15.02 23.22
N ASP A 568 -7.38 -15.50 24.46
CA ASP A 568 -7.83 -16.86 24.81
C ASP A 568 -7.00 -18.04 24.22
N ASN A 569 -5.70 -17.82 23.98
CA ASN A 569 -4.76 -18.89 23.63
C ASN A 569 -4.27 -19.60 24.92
N GLU A 570 -3.69 -20.79 24.81
CA GLU A 570 -3.10 -21.47 25.98
C GLU A 570 -1.91 -20.66 26.52
N ILE A 571 -1.02 -20.29 25.60
CA ILE A 571 0.04 -19.28 25.80
C ILE A 571 -0.09 -18.25 24.67
N HIS A 572 0.15 -16.95 24.90
CA HIS A 572 0.13 -16.02 23.77
C HIS A 572 1.44 -16.07 22.97
N VAL A 573 2.59 -16.02 23.65
CA VAL A 573 3.91 -16.14 23.02
C VAL A 573 4.83 -17.02 23.87
N SER A 574 5.38 -18.09 23.29
CA SER A 574 6.57 -18.77 23.83
C SER A 574 7.80 -18.18 23.16
N GLY A 575 8.41 -17.15 23.76
CA GLY A 575 9.41 -16.30 23.11
C GLY A 575 10.84 -16.84 23.12
N GLY A 576 11.67 -16.34 22.19
CA GLY A 576 13.06 -16.75 22.02
C GLY A 576 14.10 -15.68 22.34
N GLN A 577 15.37 -16.03 22.11
CA GLN A 577 16.53 -15.23 22.51
C GLN A 577 16.57 -13.87 21.81
N GLN A 578 16.40 -13.82 20.48
CA GLN A 578 16.43 -12.57 19.71
C GLN A 578 15.03 -12.05 19.35
N THR A 579 14.20 -11.83 20.36
CA THR A 579 12.83 -11.37 20.16
C THR A 579 12.57 -9.97 20.73
N LEU A 580 11.78 -9.17 20.03
CA LEU A 580 11.18 -7.91 20.50
C LEU A 580 9.66 -8.05 20.55
N ILE A 581 9.07 -7.87 21.73
CA ILE A 581 7.62 -7.90 21.96
C ILE A 581 7.15 -6.53 22.44
N MET A 582 6.50 -5.76 21.55
CA MET A 582 6.05 -4.40 21.89
C MET A 582 4.70 -3.98 21.32
N ASN A 583 4.01 -3.08 22.02
CA ASN A 583 2.73 -2.52 21.60
C ASN A 583 1.61 -3.55 21.39
N ASN A 584 1.69 -4.74 21.98
CA ASN A 584 0.68 -5.79 21.83
C ASN A 584 -0.41 -5.70 22.92
N VAL A 585 -1.54 -6.35 22.69
CA VAL A 585 -2.62 -6.58 23.64
C VAL A 585 -2.75 -8.08 23.89
N PHE A 586 -2.63 -8.49 25.15
CA PHE A 586 -2.67 -9.87 25.61
C PHE A 586 -3.83 -10.06 26.59
N VAL A 587 -4.81 -10.88 26.21
CA VAL A 587 -6.04 -11.06 26.98
C VAL A 587 -6.35 -12.53 27.21
N GLY A 588 -6.50 -12.92 28.47
CA GLY A 588 -7.08 -14.21 28.82
C GLY A 588 -6.20 -15.42 28.50
N ALA A 589 -4.87 -15.30 28.50
CA ALA A 589 -4.01 -16.48 28.36
C ALA A 589 -4.34 -17.53 29.44
N ARG A 590 -4.60 -18.78 29.01
CA ARG A 590 -5.04 -19.85 29.92
C ARG A 590 -3.91 -20.34 30.84
N GLN A 591 -2.66 -20.28 30.38
CA GLN A 591 -1.46 -20.53 31.19
C GLN A 591 -0.67 -19.26 31.50
N ILE A 592 -0.15 -18.58 30.47
CA ILE A 592 0.71 -17.40 30.60
C ILE A 592 0.70 -16.59 29.31
N ALA A 593 0.74 -15.26 29.38
CA ALA A 593 0.80 -14.45 28.16
C ALA A 593 2.16 -14.59 27.47
N ILE A 594 3.27 -14.38 28.18
CA ILE A 594 4.62 -14.52 27.61
C ILE A 594 5.44 -15.49 28.46
N LYS A 595 5.77 -16.65 27.88
CA LYS A 595 6.82 -17.53 28.42
C LYS A 595 8.15 -17.14 27.78
N ALA A 596 9.20 -16.93 28.56
CA ALA A 596 10.47 -16.45 28.05
C ALA A 596 11.69 -17.13 28.69
N GLN A 597 12.71 -17.39 27.87
CA GLN A 597 14.06 -17.71 28.32
C GLN A 597 14.92 -16.44 28.24
N ALA A 598 15.38 -15.96 29.41
CA ALA A 598 16.07 -14.69 29.51
C ALA A 598 17.50 -14.81 28.97
N ASP A 599 17.87 -13.90 28.05
CA ASP A 599 19.20 -13.29 27.95
C ASP A 599 19.22 -12.11 26.93
N SER A 600 18.23 -11.99 26.02
CA SER A 600 18.10 -10.83 25.11
C SER A 600 16.68 -10.46 24.61
N LEU A 601 15.62 -11.08 25.18
CA LEU A 601 14.22 -10.71 24.91
C LEU A 601 13.90 -9.32 25.48
N VAL A 602 13.20 -8.48 24.71
CA VAL A 602 12.64 -7.20 25.18
C VAL A 602 11.13 -7.22 25.16
N VAL A 603 10.51 -6.97 26.32
CA VAL A 603 9.05 -6.84 26.49
C VAL A 603 8.73 -5.40 26.92
N SER A 604 8.06 -4.62 26.05
CA SER A 604 7.86 -3.20 26.29
C SER A 604 6.53 -2.65 25.77
N HIS A 605 5.87 -1.80 26.56
CA HIS A 605 4.62 -1.11 26.18
C HIS A 605 3.55 -2.08 25.67
N ASN A 606 3.28 -3.18 26.37
CA ASN A 606 2.17 -4.08 26.03
C ASN A 606 1.00 -3.83 27.00
N LEU A 607 -0.19 -4.35 26.69
CA LEU A 607 -1.31 -4.45 27.62
C LEU A 607 -1.53 -5.90 28.01
N PHE A 608 -1.74 -6.14 29.30
CA PHE A 608 -2.07 -7.44 29.86
C PHE A 608 -3.41 -7.38 30.59
N TRP A 609 -4.33 -8.31 30.32
CA TRP A 609 -5.62 -8.33 30.99
C TRP A 609 -6.15 -9.76 31.17
N GLN A 610 -6.49 -10.13 32.40
CA GLN A 610 -7.09 -11.42 32.74
C GLN A 610 -6.29 -12.66 32.28
N ASN A 611 -5.00 -12.52 32.02
CA ASN A 611 -4.12 -13.68 31.85
C ASN A 611 -3.99 -14.39 33.19
N LYS A 612 -3.80 -15.72 33.17
CA LYS A 612 -3.46 -16.45 34.40
C LYS A 612 -2.14 -15.93 34.99
N ASP A 613 -1.13 -15.74 34.13
CA ASP A 613 0.14 -15.10 34.42
C ASP A 613 0.54 -14.22 33.22
N ASP A 614 1.22 -13.09 33.43
CA ASP A 614 1.55 -12.15 32.34
C ASP A 614 2.89 -12.46 31.68
N VAL A 615 3.96 -12.56 32.45
CA VAL A 615 5.31 -12.82 31.95
C VAL A 615 6.04 -13.70 32.95
N SER A 616 6.88 -14.63 32.49
CA SER A 616 7.71 -15.44 33.37
C SER A 616 8.63 -14.56 34.24
N ASP A 617 8.82 -14.94 35.51
CA ASP A 617 9.50 -14.17 36.57
C ASP A 617 10.93 -13.66 36.23
N THR A 618 11.52 -14.15 35.15
CA THR A 618 12.85 -13.79 34.67
C THR A 618 12.91 -12.46 33.92
N ILE A 619 11.78 -11.84 33.57
CA ILE A 619 11.73 -10.61 32.75
C ILE A 619 10.70 -9.62 33.29
N ALA A 620 11.13 -8.38 33.52
CA ALA A 620 10.23 -7.30 33.96
C ALA A 620 9.63 -6.57 32.74
N PRO A 621 8.29 -6.64 32.51
CA PRO A 621 7.67 -5.89 31.43
C PRO A 621 7.78 -4.38 31.69
N VAL A 622 8.31 -3.64 30.72
CA VAL A 622 8.57 -2.21 30.86
C VAL A 622 7.37 -1.40 30.35
N LYS A 623 6.87 -0.46 31.15
CA LYS A 623 5.81 0.51 30.77
C LYS A 623 4.55 -0.16 30.17
N SER A 624 4.18 -1.32 30.69
CA SER A 624 3.01 -2.08 30.22
C SER A 624 1.76 -1.76 31.05
N LEU A 625 0.59 -1.81 30.42
CA LEU A 625 -0.71 -1.55 31.02
C LEU A 625 -1.33 -2.85 31.56
N HIS A 626 -2.13 -2.72 32.63
CA HIS A 626 -2.86 -3.82 33.25
C HIS A 626 -4.32 -3.41 33.48
N VAL A 627 -5.06 -3.25 32.38
CA VAL A 627 -6.42 -2.68 32.37
C VAL A 627 -7.24 -3.38 31.28
N ASP A 628 -8.55 -3.41 31.43
CA ASP A 628 -9.46 -3.94 30.40
C ASP A 628 -9.25 -3.20 29.08
N PRO A 629 -8.88 -3.87 27.98
CA PRO A 629 -8.72 -3.24 26.67
C PRO A 629 -10.06 -2.89 26.01
N GLU A 630 -11.21 -3.25 26.59
CA GLU A 630 -12.54 -2.95 26.06
C GLU A 630 -12.70 -3.45 24.61
N LEU A 631 -12.33 -4.72 24.37
CA LEU A 631 -12.44 -5.34 23.05
C LEU A 631 -13.88 -5.74 22.72
N ASN A 632 -14.27 -5.54 21.46
CA ASN A 632 -15.50 -6.10 20.92
C ASN A 632 -15.39 -7.62 20.84
N ALA A 633 -16.33 -8.34 21.46
CA ALA A 633 -16.30 -9.80 21.56
C ALA A 633 -16.37 -10.57 20.22
N LYS A 634 -16.73 -9.92 19.10
CA LYS A 634 -16.75 -10.56 17.78
C LYS A 634 -15.50 -10.26 16.97
N THR A 635 -15.08 -9.00 16.94
CA THR A 635 -13.97 -8.55 16.08
C THR A 635 -12.63 -8.55 16.79
N MET A 636 -12.63 -8.66 18.13
CA MET A 636 -11.48 -8.46 19.01
C MET A 636 -10.77 -7.11 18.79
N GLN A 637 -11.52 -6.13 18.30
CA GLN A 637 -11.03 -4.77 18.13
C GLN A 637 -11.40 -3.91 19.34
N PRO A 638 -10.51 -2.99 19.74
CA PRO A 638 -10.82 -2.03 20.79
C PRO A 638 -12.01 -1.14 20.41
N THR A 639 -12.82 -0.78 21.40
CA THR A 639 -13.88 0.23 21.24
C THR A 639 -13.30 1.65 21.31
N GLY A 640 -14.09 2.67 20.94
CA GLY A 640 -13.59 4.04 20.73
C GLY A 640 -12.99 4.75 21.96
N GLU A 641 -13.37 4.35 23.18
CA GLU A 641 -12.85 4.90 24.44
C GLU A 641 -11.80 3.99 25.09
N SER A 642 -11.33 2.98 24.36
CA SER A 642 -10.43 1.96 24.89
C SER A 642 -9.13 2.57 25.42
N PRO A 643 -8.60 2.07 26.56
CA PRO A 643 -7.34 2.53 27.12
C PRO A 643 -6.11 2.15 26.28
N VAL A 644 -6.27 1.40 25.20
CA VAL A 644 -5.17 1.07 24.27
C VAL A 644 -4.76 2.26 23.40
N ARG A 645 -5.64 3.27 23.26
CA ARG A 645 -5.43 4.41 22.37
C ARG A 645 -4.25 5.25 22.81
N ASP A 646 -3.34 5.56 21.89
CA ASP A 646 -2.13 6.35 22.12
C ASP A 646 -1.23 5.84 23.27
N ALA A 647 -1.35 4.56 23.65
CA ALA A 647 -0.67 3.98 24.81
C ALA A 647 0.65 3.26 24.48
N GLY A 648 0.94 3.06 23.19
CA GLY A 648 2.15 2.41 22.70
C GLY A 648 3.38 3.33 22.63
N SER A 649 4.48 2.78 22.12
CA SER A 649 5.70 3.53 21.85
C SER A 649 6.09 3.48 20.38
N LEU A 650 6.46 4.62 19.82
CA LEU A 650 7.05 4.73 18.49
C LEU A 650 8.44 4.08 18.40
N LYS A 651 9.15 3.94 19.53
CA LYS A 651 10.55 3.50 19.57
C LYS A 651 10.85 2.66 20.81
N VAL A 652 11.60 1.59 20.63
CA VAL A 652 12.16 0.76 21.70
C VAL A 652 13.62 0.47 21.37
N SER A 653 14.48 0.54 22.40
CA SER A 653 15.86 0.06 22.30
C SER A 653 15.87 -1.46 22.42
N TRP A 654 16.50 -2.13 21.48
CA TRP A 654 16.66 -3.59 21.44
C TRP A 654 18.08 -3.92 20.93
N ALA A 655 18.75 -4.90 21.57
CA ALA A 655 20.20 -5.12 21.47
C ALA A 655 21.05 -3.89 21.88
N GLU A 656 22.39 -3.96 21.77
CA GLU A 656 23.30 -2.95 22.36
C GLU A 656 23.13 -1.53 21.78
N ASP A 657 22.57 -1.36 20.57
CA ASP A 657 22.48 -0.03 19.93
C ASP A 657 21.25 0.18 18.99
N SER A 658 20.36 -0.81 18.81
CA SER A 658 19.30 -0.68 17.79
C SER A 658 18.02 -0.05 18.35
N VAL A 659 17.57 1.04 17.74
CA VAL A 659 16.26 1.64 18.03
C VAL A 659 15.28 1.15 16.97
N PHE A 660 14.40 0.24 17.37
CA PHE A 660 13.32 -0.23 16.52
C PHE A 660 12.11 0.67 16.69
N GLY A 661 11.48 1.05 15.57
CA GLY A 661 10.33 1.93 15.60
C GLY A 661 9.27 1.66 14.55
N LEU A 662 8.08 2.18 14.82
CA LEU A 662 6.97 2.24 13.88
C LEU A 662 7.11 3.51 13.02
N PRO A 663 6.89 3.45 11.70
CA PRO A 663 6.83 4.64 10.87
C PRO A 663 5.70 5.56 11.37
N ARG A 664 5.96 6.87 11.51
CA ARG A 664 4.96 7.84 12.01
C ARG A 664 3.70 7.88 11.15
N GLN A 665 3.84 7.50 9.88
CA GLN A 665 2.82 7.36 8.86
C GLN A 665 1.76 6.31 9.23
N GLU A 666 2.14 5.31 10.02
CA GLU A 666 1.31 4.16 10.36
C GLU A 666 0.48 4.34 11.63
N ILE A 667 0.58 5.51 12.29
CA ILE A 667 -0.10 5.77 13.55
C ILE A 667 -1.03 6.99 13.48
N TYR A 668 -2.15 6.88 14.17
CA TYR A 668 -3.05 8.01 14.44
C TYR A 668 -2.69 8.63 15.81
N GLY A 669 -3.21 9.81 16.12
CA GLY A 669 -2.97 10.41 17.44
C GLY A 669 -1.51 10.81 17.75
N ALA A 670 -1.13 10.75 19.02
CA ALA A 670 0.16 11.14 19.58
C ALA A 670 1.18 9.98 19.64
N ALA A 671 0.72 8.74 19.72
CA ALA A 671 1.53 7.53 19.82
C ALA A 671 0.77 6.33 19.19
N PRO A 672 1.43 5.19 18.91
CA PRO A 672 0.73 4.03 18.38
C PRO A 672 -0.31 3.51 19.37
N ASP A 673 -1.43 3.03 18.86
CA ASP A 673 -2.36 2.26 19.68
C ASP A 673 -1.75 0.88 20.01
N LEU A 674 -2.10 0.32 21.17
CA LEU A 674 -1.76 -1.05 21.51
C LEU A 674 -2.71 -2.03 20.78
N GLY A 675 -2.15 -3.12 20.26
CA GLY A 675 -2.90 -4.18 19.59
C GLY A 675 -3.05 -4.02 18.08
N ALA A 676 -3.86 -4.90 17.48
CA ALA A 676 -3.95 -5.16 16.04
C ALA A 676 -4.51 -4.04 15.17
N LEU A 677 -5.15 -3.06 15.79
CA LEU A 677 -5.85 -1.99 15.10
C LEU A 677 -5.34 -0.65 15.61
N GLU A 678 -4.87 0.15 14.67
CA GLU A 678 -4.73 1.58 14.89
C GLU A 678 -6.10 2.21 14.62
N LEU A 679 -6.69 2.86 15.62
CA LEU A 679 -8.04 3.43 15.54
C LEU A 679 -7.98 4.86 14.95
N PRO A 680 -8.37 5.08 13.67
CA PRO A 680 -8.94 6.38 13.32
C PRO A 680 -10.30 6.51 14.05
N GLU A 681 -10.79 7.72 14.30
CA GLU A 681 -12.08 7.94 14.98
C GLU A 681 -13.32 7.32 14.27
N TRP A 682 -13.14 6.62 13.13
CA TRP A 682 -14.20 6.24 12.20
C TRP A 682 -14.00 4.95 11.38
N GLN A 683 -13.08 4.03 11.73
CA GLN A 683 -13.03 2.71 11.09
C GLN A 683 -12.96 1.55 12.09
N GLN A 684 -13.90 0.62 11.97
CA GLN A 684 -13.77 -0.77 12.43
C GLN A 684 -13.19 -1.57 11.26
N LYS A 685 -12.13 -2.37 11.48
CA LYS A 685 -11.68 -3.36 10.49
C LYS A 685 -12.81 -4.37 10.35
N THR A 686 -13.57 -4.36 9.26
CA THR A 686 -14.52 -5.43 9.03
C THR A 686 -13.76 -6.58 8.37
N TRP A 687 -13.46 -7.61 9.16
CA TRP A 687 -13.11 -8.94 8.61
C TRP A 687 -14.39 -9.54 8.01
N GLU A 688 -14.98 -8.90 7.00
CA GLU A 688 -16.10 -9.52 6.29
C GLU A 688 -15.52 -10.74 5.59
N ALA A 689 -16.04 -11.91 5.95
CA ALA A 689 -15.66 -13.16 5.30
C ALA A 689 -15.83 -13.01 3.79
N VAL A 690 -14.82 -13.44 3.03
CA VAL A 690 -15.03 -13.86 1.65
C VAL A 690 -16.15 -14.91 1.70
N PRO A 691 -17.29 -14.70 1.01
CA PRO A 691 -18.46 -15.59 1.10
C PRO A 691 -18.18 -17.06 0.76
#